data_AF-A0A8H6C4E2-F1
#
_entry.id   AF-A0A8H6C4E2-F1
#
_cell.length_a   1.000
_cell.length_b   1.000
_cell.length_c   1.000
_cell.angle_alpha   90.00
_cell.angle_beta   90.00
_cell.angle_gamma   90.00
#
_symmetry.space_group_name_H-M   'P 1'
#
loop_
_entity.id
_entity.type
_entity.pdbx_description
1 polymer ?
#
loop_
_entity_poly.entity_id
_entity_poly.type
_entity_poly.pdbx_seq_one_letter_code
_entity_poly.pdbx_strand_id
1 'polypeptide(L)'
;MRATLTSLLVSITFLVSLVAAETHTWYFKTGWVNANPDGVYERPMIGFNDTWPLPTLRVKKGDRVQLYLINGFDNLNTTLHFHGLFQNGTNQMDGPEMVTQCPIPPGETYLYNFTVDQVGTYWYHSHTAGQYGDGMRGVFVIDDDDFPYDYDEDVVLTVGDHYHKYSSDIIPSFLSRFNPTGAEPIPQNFLFNETRNLTWKVEPGKTYLVRIVNVGGFVSQYLWMEDHEFTVVEVDGIYVEKNTTDMLYITTAQRYSVLINTKNSTDKNYAFMQRVDTDMLDVIPSDLQLNGTNYIVYNEDASLPEAYDVDSLDNYLDDFYLKPLSKEKLLDDADYTITVDVQMDNLGNGVNYAFFNNITYTTPKVPTLLTVLSAGDAATNELVYGTNTNSFVLQGGDVVDIVLNNLDTGKHPFHLHGHAFQLIERHKEIPEGEDPVTYNATDHADWPEYPMVRDTVYVRPQSYIVMRFKADNPGVWFFHCHIEWHLEQGLAFQLIEDPQGIQKNEKITDNHKQICEKVGVPWEGNAAANSKDYLNLVGENVQVKRLPTGFTAKGIVALVFSCISAFLGLAAISYYGMNDIENMEKRVARDLDVYFDDDDDEEEEEEQSITEQAATEPPCLIFNFIQSGLQFYLLCKEIDNANPLIPSIFIQRLIEVMEDYFGDLNSVKIEANNEILTLLLYQMLDDGTPYITDFNKLRDLVSYKSLLSKLLSSATTVASKATGTAMSNKGPLDLHKTNNHQTSDIPWRRSNVKHTNNEMYVDVIETVNVIIKPTTKKAKRHLQSEKQNQGFDSAFYSSASSKSLNHDIENHLISGYIDGEINFLRTSRIELPSLHRCIDFDVWNEKRGILSFIPPDGKSTLMRYQIDLNQTNQYGTSNKQSMLSMIKSTSIEAEFICHENTSDFEIRLNLSPSISKIDSLNVEIVCEHPEDQIKMNRVTHGDFSSKGNGKAEWILRQLKPNVFSPVFYGSIISNTENSSDEEEEEEKEGARDENNQAKHDKKVRISKPSYIKLSYSHKGPVPSGLKVDSLKIISAKGLGDTVKPYKGVKYMTKSGNYIVRS
;
A
#
# COMPACT_ATOMS: atom_id res chain seq x y z
N MET A 1 52.89 49.57 -56.11
CA MET A 1 51.98 50.09 -55.07
C MET A 1 50.54 49.55 -55.22
N ARG A 2 50.35 48.24 -55.49
CA ARG A 2 49.01 47.59 -55.53
C ARG A 2 48.94 46.22 -54.82
N ALA A 3 50.08 45.58 -54.53
CA ALA A 3 50.13 44.29 -53.83
C ALA A 3 50.10 44.40 -52.29
N THR A 4 50.38 45.58 -51.72
CA THR A 4 50.48 45.80 -50.27
C THR A 4 49.17 46.23 -49.61
N LEU A 5 48.13 46.56 -50.38
CA LEU A 5 46.84 47.01 -49.82
C LEU A 5 45.85 45.86 -49.62
N THR A 6 45.86 44.87 -50.52
CA THR A 6 45.04 43.65 -50.40
C THR A 6 45.45 42.78 -49.21
N SER A 7 46.75 42.63 -48.95
CA SER A 7 47.22 41.86 -47.79
C SER A 7 46.76 42.47 -46.46
N LEU A 8 46.66 43.81 -46.37
CA LEU A 8 46.22 44.49 -45.15
C LEU A 8 44.71 44.34 -44.92
N LEU A 9 43.90 44.32 -45.97
CA LEU A 9 42.47 44.06 -45.85
C LEU A 9 42.18 42.63 -45.38
N VAL A 10 42.86 41.63 -45.97
CA VAL A 10 42.67 40.22 -45.58
C VAL A 10 43.07 39.97 -44.13
N SER A 11 44.15 40.59 -43.65
CA SER A 11 44.55 40.51 -42.23
C SER A 11 43.62 41.24 -41.26
N ILE A 12 42.75 42.13 -41.73
CA ILE A 12 41.72 42.79 -40.88
C ILE A 12 40.44 41.93 -40.82
N THR A 13 40.09 41.21 -41.89
CA THR A 13 38.99 40.22 -41.87
C THR A 13 39.36 38.88 -41.20
N PHE A 14 40.64 38.66 -40.86
CA PHE A 14 41.10 37.50 -40.09
C PHE A 14 41.36 37.81 -38.61
N LEU A 15 40.94 38.99 -38.15
CA LEU A 15 40.94 39.39 -36.75
C LEU A 15 39.50 39.47 -36.25
N VAL A 16 39.24 38.81 -35.12
CA VAL A 16 38.02 38.98 -34.31
C VAL A 16 36.74 38.43 -34.96
N SER A 17 36.69 37.09 -35.06
CA SER A 17 35.52 36.37 -34.54
C SER A 17 35.68 36.20 -33.02
N LEU A 18 35.52 37.31 -32.27
CA LEU A 18 35.25 37.17 -30.84
C LEU A 18 33.86 36.55 -30.73
N VAL A 19 33.77 35.32 -30.21
CA VAL A 19 32.57 34.89 -29.50
C VAL A 19 32.46 35.84 -28.32
N ALA A 20 31.54 36.79 -28.42
CA ALA A 20 31.36 37.82 -27.41
C ALA A 20 30.48 37.23 -26.30
N ALA A 21 31.13 36.69 -25.26
CA ALA A 21 30.48 36.18 -24.06
C ALA A 21 29.38 37.16 -23.58
N GLU A 22 28.13 36.73 -23.71
CA GLU A 22 26.97 37.51 -23.31
C GLU A 22 26.80 37.44 -21.79
N THR A 23 26.08 38.40 -21.19
CA THR A 23 25.75 38.37 -19.76
C THR A 23 24.24 38.30 -19.58
N HIS A 24 23.73 37.08 -19.46
CA HIS A 24 22.32 36.79 -19.27
C HIS A 24 21.92 37.19 -17.85
N THR A 25 21.05 38.19 -17.74
CA THR A 25 20.61 38.73 -16.45
C THR A 25 19.14 38.41 -16.22
N TRP A 26 18.85 37.65 -15.18
CA TRP A 26 17.48 37.26 -14.80
C TRP A 26 17.13 37.76 -13.40
N TYR A 27 15.87 38.15 -13.23
CA TYR A 27 15.28 38.51 -11.94
C TYR A 27 14.11 37.57 -11.72
N PHE A 28 14.26 36.63 -10.79
CA PHE A 28 13.24 35.63 -10.49
C PHE A 28 12.80 35.78 -9.04
N LYS A 29 11.54 36.17 -8.84
CA LYS A 29 10.89 36.17 -7.54
C LYS A 29 10.15 34.85 -7.35
N THR A 30 10.46 34.10 -6.29
CA THR A 30 9.69 32.91 -5.92
C THR A 30 8.27 33.28 -5.51
N GLY A 31 7.31 32.39 -5.73
CA GLY A 31 5.91 32.60 -5.34
C GLY A 31 5.06 31.37 -5.55
N TRP A 32 3.81 31.43 -5.10
CA TRP A 32 2.84 30.35 -5.23
C TRP A 32 1.90 30.61 -6.40
N VAL A 33 1.84 29.67 -7.35
CA VAL A 33 1.06 29.75 -8.59
C VAL A 33 0.11 28.56 -8.65
N ASN A 34 -1.21 28.78 -8.69
CA ASN A 34 -2.17 27.68 -8.86
C ASN A 34 -1.97 27.00 -10.22
N ALA A 35 -1.73 25.69 -10.21
CA ALA A 35 -1.64 24.86 -11.41
C ALA A 35 -2.34 23.50 -11.19
N ASN A 36 -2.70 22.84 -12.28
CA ASN A 36 -3.30 21.50 -12.28
C ASN A 36 -2.61 20.65 -13.38
N PRO A 37 -1.32 20.30 -13.19
CA PRO A 37 -0.51 19.69 -14.25
C PRO A 37 -0.94 18.27 -14.61
N ASP A 38 -1.52 17.53 -13.66
CA ASP A 38 -1.99 16.16 -13.90
C ASP A 38 -3.46 16.06 -14.36
N GLY A 39 -4.13 17.22 -14.48
CA GLY A 39 -5.52 17.37 -14.91
C GLY A 39 -6.56 16.99 -13.86
N VAL A 40 -6.18 16.46 -12.68
CA VAL A 40 -7.11 15.96 -11.66
C VAL A 40 -7.08 16.71 -10.33
N TYR A 41 -6.01 17.46 -10.01
CA TYR A 41 -5.91 18.21 -8.77
C TYR A 41 -5.22 19.58 -8.95
N GLU A 42 -5.98 20.66 -8.76
CA GLU A 42 -5.39 22.01 -8.71
C GLU A 42 -4.73 22.25 -7.35
N ARG A 43 -3.44 22.60 -7.36
CA ARG A 43 -2.72 23.10 -6.18
C ARG A 43 -1.77 24.25 -6.53
N PRO A 44 -1.47 25.14 -5.56
CA PRO A 44 -0.30 25.98 -5.61
C PRO A 44 0.99 25.18 -5.85
N MET A 45 1.72 25.56 -6.88
CA MET A 45 3.10 25.14 -7.20
C MET A 45 4.04 26.32 -6.97
N ILE A 46 5.32 26.07 -6.72
CA ILE A 46 6.34 27.12 -6.61
C ILE A 46 6.74 27.58 -8.01
N GLY A 47 6.35 28.81 -8.35
CA GLY A 47 6.66 29.48 -9.61
C GLY A 47 7.67 30.63 -9.48
N PHE A 48 8.13 31.14 -10.63
CA PHE A 48 8.91 32.37 -10.72
C PHE A 48 8.06 33.47 -11.37
N ASN A 49 8.07 34.68 -10.79
CA ASN A 49 7.39 35.86 -11.33
C ASN A 49 5.91 35.61 -11.67
N ASP A 50 5.19 34.95 -10.76
CA ASP A 50 3.78 34.53 -10.89
C ASP A 50 3.50 33.55 -12.06
N THR A 51 4.54 32.87 -12.57
CA THR A 51 4.44 31.85 -13.63
C THR A 51 4.99 30.48 -13.21
N TRP A 52 4.34 29.42 -13.67
CA TRP A 52 4.77 28.03 -13.56
C TRP A 52 4.26 27.25 -14.80
N PRO A 53 5.01 26.29 -15.40
CA PRO A 53 6.37 25.84 -15.06
C PRO A 53 7.45 26.93 -15.13
N LEU A 54 8.63 26.64 -14.57
CA LEU A 54 9.77 27.56 -14.65
C LEU A 54 10.37 27.56 -16.08
N PRO A 55 10.95 28.68 -16.54
CA PRO A 55 11.48 28.78 -17.90
C PRO A 55 12.73 27.91 -18.10
N THR A 56 12.88 27.30 -19.28
CA THR A 56 14.19 26.79 -19.72
C THR A 56 15.16 27.97 -19.85
N LEU A 57 16.27 27.91 -19.11
CA LEU A 57 17.39 28.84 -19.29
C LEU A 57 18.25 28.31 -20.44
N ARG A 58 18.65 29.17 -21.37
CA ARG A 58 19.47 28.81 -22.53
C ARG A 58 20.52 29.89 -22.77
N VAL A 59 21.77 29.48 -22.86
CA VAL A 59 22.98 30.33 -22.97
C VAL A 59 24.02 29.64 -23.85
N LYS A 60 25.08 30.32 -24.26
CA LYS A 60 26.21 29.72 -24.98
C LYS A 60 27.40 29.43 -24.07
N LYS A 61 28.27 28.53 -24.51
CA LYS A 61 29.59 28.30 -23.90
C LYS A 61 30.39 29.61 -23.77
N GLY A 62 30.91 29.87 -22.59
CA GLY A 62 31.65 31.09 -22.24
C GLY A 62 30.77 32.28 -21.81
N ASP A 63 29.44 32.18 -21.92
CA ASP A 63 28.53 33.23 -21.42
C ASP A 63 28.57 33.33 -19.89
N ARG A 64 28.09 34.47 -19.37
CA ARG A 64 27.95 34.74 -17.95
C ARG A 64 26.49 34.74 -17.53
N VAL A 65 26.19 34.07 -16.43
CA VAL A 65 24.89 34.10 -15.74
C VAL A 65 24.90 35.16 -14.64
N GLN A 66 23.82 35.93 -14.53
CA GLN A 66 23.51 36.78 -13.37
C GLN A 66 22.05 36.61 -12.98
N LEU A 67 21.77 35.61 -12.14
CA LEU A 67 20.43 35.27 -11.68
C LEU A 67 20.20 35.84 -10.28
N TYR A 68 19.39 36.89 -10.20
CA TYR A 68 18.91 37.49 -8.95
C TYR A 68 17.68 36.72 -8.47
N LEU A 69 17.88 35.81 -7.51
CA LEU A 69 16.80 35.06 -6.87
C LEU A 69 16.26 35.85 -5.68
N ILE A 70 15.05 36.38 -5.83
CA ILE A 70 14.33 37.13 -4.81
C ILE A 70 13.41 36.14 -4.09
N ASN A 71 13.61 35.94 -2.78
CA ASN A 71 12.68 35.11 -2.03
C ASN A 71 11.36 35.88 -1.81
N GLY A 72 10.30 35.44 -2.47
CA GLY A 72 8.98 36.05 -2.43
C GLY A 72 7.95 35.35 -1.55
N PHE A 73 8.35 34.33 -0.79
CA PHE A 73 7.51 33.70 0.22
C PHE A 73 7.39 34.56 1.48
N ASP A 74 6.31 34.39 2.25
CA ASP A 74 6.13 35.09 3.54
C ASP A 74 6.91 34.42 4.69
N ASN A 75 7.17 33.11 4.62
CA ASN A 75 7.56 32.29 5.78
C ASN A 75 8.51 31.13 5.47
N LEU A 76 8.99 30.98 4.23
CA LEU A 76 9.90 29.90 3.82
C LEU A 76 11.25 30.49 3.42
N ASN A 77 12.35 29.84 3.81
CA ASN A 77 13.66 30.10 3.19
C ASN A 77 13.70 29.47 1.79
N THR A 78 14.73 29.77 0.99
CA THR A 78 14.97 29.08 -0.29
C THR A 78 16.44 29.20 -0.72
N THR A 79 16.88 28.39 -1.67
CA THR A 79 18.15 28.48 -2.41
C THR A 79 17.92 27.96 -3.82
N LEU A 80 18.92 28.01 -4.70
CA LEU A 80 18.85 27.43 -6.03
C LEU A 80 20.18 26.80 -6.43
N HIS A 81 20.15 25.50 -6.75
CA HIS A 81 21.26 24.75 -7.30
C HIS A 81 21.16 24.65 -8.83
N PHE A 82 22.32 24.54 -9.50
CA PHE A 82 22.46 24.41 -10.95
C PHE A 82 23.10 23.06 -11.26
N HIS A 83 22.26 22.03 -11.23
CA HIS A 83 22.65 20.62 -11.30
C HIS A 83 23.58 20.31 -12.46
N GLY A 84 24.72 19.70 -12.13
CA GLY A 84 25.76 19.28 -13.07
C GLY A 84 26.68 20.41 -13.57
N LEU A 85 26.48 21.66 -13.14
CA LEU A 85 27.47 22.71 -13.37
C LEU A 85 28.62 22.60 -12.36
N PHE A 86 29.86 22.65 -12.85
CA PHE A 86 31.07 22.47 -12.05
C PHE A 86 31.38 23.67 -11.14
N GLN A 87 30.76 24.84 -11.38
CA GLN A 87 30.95 26.07 -10.59
C GLN A 87 32.44 26.40 -10.32
N ASN A 88 33.30 26.17 -11.31
CA ASN A 88 34.76 26.23 -11.11
C ASN A 88 35.21 27.63 -10.67
N GLY A 89 35.93 27.70 -9.55
CA GLY A 89 36.33 28.96 -8.91
C GLY A 89 35.17 29.84 -8.40
N THR A 90 33.95 29.29 -8.33
CA THR A 90 32.70 29.98 -7.96
C THR A 90 31.80 29.12 -7.06
N ASN A 91 32.38 28.32 -6.16
CA ASN A 91 31.66 27.35 -5.33
C ASN A 91 30.57 28.01 -4.43
N GLN A 92 30.69 29.30 -4.06
CA GLN A 92 29.58 30.01 -3.37
C GLN A 92 28.32 30.22 -4.23
N MET A 93 28.36 29.90 -5.53
CA MET A 93 27.22 29.98 -6.46
C MET A 93 26.52 28.62 -6.66
N ASP A 94 27.00 27.57 -6.00
CA ASP A 94 26.52 26.21 -6.19
C ASP A 94 25.10 25.97 -5.66
N GLY A 95 24.70 26.59 -4.53
CA GLY A 95 23.30 26.57 -4.08
C GLY A 95 22.84 25.65 -2.91
N PRO A 96 23.49 24.53 -2.54
CA PRO A 96 23.01 23.70 -1.42
C PRO A 96 23.08 24.45 -0.08
N GLU A 97 21.94 24.50 0.62
CA GLU A 97 21.85 25.22 1.90
C GLU A 97 22.67 24.56 3.00
N MET A 98 23.32 25.36 3.83
CA MET A 98 24.25 24.93 4.89
C MET A 98 25.47 24.12 4.41
N VAL A 99 25.66 23.95 3.10
CA VAL A 99 26.88 23.41 2.47
C VAL A 99 27.71 24.57 1.90
N THR A 100 27.28 25.18 0.79
CA THR A 100 28.00 26.30 0.16
C THR A 100 27.45 27.66 0.57
N GLN A 101 26.17 27.76 0.97
CA GLN A 101 25.56 29.03 1.36
C GLN A 101 24.59 28.98 2.55
N CYS A 102 24.32 30.14 3.13
CA CYS A 102 23.17 30.33 4.03
C CYS A 102 21.84 30.28 3.24
N PRO A 103 20.74 29.84 3.87
CA PRO A 103 19.41 29.90 3.26
C PRO A 103 18.97 31.36 3.02
N ILE A 104 18.29 31.63 1.90
CA ILE A 104 17.80 32.97 1.57
C ILE A 104 16.46 33.18 2.28
N PRO A 105 16.33 34.12 3.25
CA PRO A 105 15.10 34.29 4.01
C PRO A 105 14.04 35.13 3.25
N PRO A 106 12.76 35.07 3.65
CA PRO A 106 11.66 35.86 3.11
C PRO A 106 12.00 37.34 2.83
N GLY A 107 11.75 37.78 1.60
CA GLY A 107 11.90 39.18 1.16
C GLY A 107 13.31 39.61 0.76
N GLU A 108 14.34 38.79 0.99
CA GLU A 108 15.72 39.10 0.61
C GLU A 108 16.07 38.60 -0.81
N THR A 109 17.31 38.83 -1.27
CA THR A 109 17.74 38.47 -2.63
C THR A 109 19.19 37.98 -2.66
N TYR A 110 19.44 36.85 -3.32
CA TYR A 110 20.78 36.33 -3.60
C TYR A 110 21.12 36.49 -5.08
N LEU A 111 22.38 36.76 -5.39
CA LEU A 111 22.88 36.88 -6.76
C LEU A 111 23.79 35.69 -7.11
N TYR A 112 23.24 34.72 -7.86
CA TYR A 112 24.00 33.66 -8.50
C TYR A 112 24.71 34.20 -9.74
N ASN A 113 26.04 34.08 -9.79
CA ASN A 113 26.86 34.87 -10.70
C ASN A 113 28.17 34.16 -11.08
N PHE A 114 28.12 33.39 -12.17
CA PHE A 114 29.17 32.51 -12.67
C PHE A 114 29.27 32.58 -14.21
N THR A 115 30.30 31.96 -14.78
CA THR A 115 30.51 31.79 -16.23
C THR A 115 30.43 30.31 -16.58
N VAL A 116 29.84 29.98 -17.72
CA VAL A 116 29.56 28.59 -18.14
C VAL A 116 30.52 28.09 -19.22
N ASP A 117 31.61 27.44 -18.81
CA ASP A 117 32.59 26.85 -19.76
C ASP A 117 32.22 25.42 -20.22
N GLN A 118 31.13 24.85 -19.68
CA GLN A 118 30.53 23.57 -20.07
C GLN A 118 29.61 23.68 -21.30
N VAL A 119 29.03 22.56 -21.73
CA VAL A 119 28.09 22.44 -22.87
C VAL A 119 27.06 21.34 -22.61
N GLY A 120 25.91 21.36 -23.27
CA GLY A 120 24.89 20.31 -23.20
C GLY A 120 23.75 20.58 -22.21
N THR A 121 23.11 19.51 -21.72
CA THR A 121 21.84 19.59 -20.96
C THR A 121 22.02 19.42 -19.45
N TYR A 122 21.63 20.46 -18.74
CA TYR A 122 21.63 20.60 -17.28
C TYR A 122 20.22 20.98 -16.79
N TRP A 123 20.06 21.16 -15.49
CA TRP A 123 18.81 21.67 -14.91
C TRP A 123 19.10 22.48 -13.65
N TYR A 124 18.09 23.16 -13.12
CA TYR A 124 18.21 23.97 -11.92
C TYR A 124 16.98 23.75 -11.02
N HIS A 125 17.20 23.69 -9.72
CA HIS A 125 16.15 23.40 -8.75
C HIS A 125 16.42 24.02 -7.38
N SER A 126 15.37 24.16 -6.55
CA SER A 126 15.57 24.50 -5.14
C SER A 126 16.36 23.40 -4.43
N HIS A 127 17.24 23.81 -3.52
CA HIS A 127 18.03 22.92 -2.67
C HIS A 127 17.77 23.24 -1.18
N THR A 128 16.51 23.54 -0.85
CA THR A 128 15.98 23.87 0.49
C THR A 128 14.78 22.97 0.77
N ALA A 129 15.04 21.76 1.28
CA ALA A 129 14.07 20.65 1.36
C ALA A 129 13.30 20.41 0.04
N GLY A 130 12.17 19.69 0.10
CA GLY A 130 11.41 19.23 -1.07
C GLY A 130 10.70 20.31 -1.91
N GLN A 131 11.12 21.58 -1.83
CA GLN A 131 10.59 22.69 -2.61
C GLN A 131 10.62 22.46 -4.14
N TYR A 132 11.58 21.71 -4.66
CA TYR A 132 11.60 21.43 -6.10
C TYR A 132 10.51 20.43 -6.51
N GLY A 133 10.17 19.47 -5.66
CA GLY A 133 8.98 18.61 -5.82
C GLY A 133 7.65 19.38 -5.72
N ASP A 134 7.66 20.53 -5.05
CA ASP A 134 6.57 21.51 -5.05
C ASP A 134 6.58 22.48 -6.25
N GLY A 135 7.51 22.31 -7.20
CA GLY A 135 7.50 22.97 -8.51
C GLY A 135 8.72 23.83 -8.83
N MET A 136 9.61 24.07 -7.87
CA MET A 136 10.80 24.93 -8.07
C MET A 136 11.92 24.20 -8.82
N ARG A 137 11.67 23.87 -10.10
CA ARG A 137 12.56 23.13 -11.00
C ARG A 137 12.42 23.62 -12.45
N GLY A 138 13.51 23.66 -13.21
CA GLY A 138 13.53 24.03 -14.63
C GLY A 138 14.80 23.56 -15.35
N VAL A 139 14.81 23.53 -16.68
CA VAL A 139 15.93 23.02 -17.49
C VAL A 139 16.95 24.12 -17.79
N PHE A 140 18.23 23.78 -17.88
CA PHE A 140 19.32 24.68 -18.23
C PHE A 140 20.11 24.10 -19.42
N VAL A 141 20.09 24.75 -20.58
CA VAL A 141 20.81 24.30 -21.78
C VAL A 141 22.00 25.23 -22.04
N ILE A 142 23.19 24.66 -22.23
CA ILE A 142 24.35 25.40 -22.74
C ILE A 142 24.62 24.97 -24.17
N ASP A 143 24.42 25.90 -25.11
CA ASP A 143 24.63 25.71 -26.53
C ASP A 143 26.12 25.63 -26.89
N ASP A 144 26.48 24.60 -27.65
CA ASP A 144 27.76 24.46 -28.34
C ASP A 144 27.59 24.73 -29.83
N ASP A 145 28.40 25.62 -30.40
CA ASP A 145 28.45 25.85 -31.85
C ASP A 145 29.22 24.73 -32.58
N ASP A 146 30.01 23.92 -31.86
CA ASP A 146 30.76 22.76 -32.36
C ASP A 146 30.06 21.40 -32.05
N PHE A 147 28.74 21.40 -31.76
CA PHE A 147 27.99 20.18 -31.41
C PHE A 147 28.16 19.07 -32.47
N PRO A 148 28.56 17.84 -32.09
CA PRO A 148 29.17 16.88 -33.03
C PRO A 148 28.21 16.14 -33.98
N TYR A 149 26.91 16.45 -33.96
CA TYR A 149 25.88 15.68 -34.67
C TYR A 149 24.80 16.54 -35.31
N ASP A 150 24.48 16.28 -36.57
CA ASP A 150 23.40 16.97 -37.28
C ASP A 150 22.01 16.68 -36.70
N TYR A 151 21.18 17.72 -36.58
CA TYR A 151 19.75 17.69 -36.29
C TYR A 151 19.06 18.90 -36.96
N ASP A 152 17.75 18.83 -37.18
CA ASP A 152 16.95 19.91 -37.77
C ASP A 152 16.30 20.81 -36.70
N GLU A 153 15.93 20.24 -35.55
CA GLU A 153 15.18 20.90 -34.47
C GLU A 153 15.67 20.44 -33.08
N ASP A 154 15.61 21.30 -32.07
CA ASP A 154 16.02 21.03 -30.67
C ASP A 154 14.82 21.20 -29.72
N VAL A 155 14.51 20.17 -28.94
CA VAL A 155 13.31 20.07 -28.09
C VAL A 155 13.69 19.63 -26.68
N VAL A 156 13.26 20.40 -25.67
CA VAL A 156 13.39 20.02 -24.25
C VAL A 156 12.13 19.28 -23.78
N LEU A 157 12.33 18.23 -22.99
CA LEU A 157 11.28 17.38 -22.46
C LEU A 157 11.62 16.95 -21.02
N THR A 158 10.81 17.36 -20.04
CA THR A 158 10.95 16.88 -18.66
C THR A 158 10.08 15.65 -18.38
N VAL A 159 10.49 14.80 -17.44
CA VAL A 159 9.65 13.80 -16.80
C VAL A 159 9.81 13.88 -15.29
N GLY A 160 8.81 13.45 -14.51
CA GLY A 160 8.96 13.43 -13.06
C GLY A 160 7.69 13.05 -12.31
N ASP A 161 7.83 12.65 -11.05
CA ASP A 161 6.71 12.45 -10.14
C ASP A 161 6.01 13.76 -9.73
N HIS A 162 4.76 13.62 -9.28
CA HIS A 162 3.92 14.71 -8.79
C HIS A 162 3.03 14.26 -7.61
N TYR A 163 2.99 15.09 -6.58
CA TYR A 163 2.21 14.91 -5.35
C TYR A 163 1.09 15.93 -5.26
N HIS A 164 -0.02 15.56 -4.61
CA HIS A 164 -1.14 16.46 -4.30
C HIS A 164 -0.98 17.20 -2.96
N LYS A 165 -0.04 16.77 -2.13
CA LYS A 165 0.37 17.45 -0.89
C LYS A 165 1.68 18.19 -1.09
N TYR A 166 1.94 19.17 -0.22
CA TYR A 166 3.24 19.85 -0.15
C TYR A 166 4.31 18.97 0.50
N SER A 167 5.57 19.18 0.11
CA SER A 167 6.74 18.62 0.80
C SER A 167 6.69 18.88 2.31
N SER A 168 6.29 20.09 2.73
CA SER A 168 6.12 20.49 4.13
C SER A 168 5.06 19.71 4.91
N ASP A 169 4.06 19.12 4.24
CA ASP A 169 3.05 18.24 4.85
C ASP A 169 3.48 16.77 4.82
N ILE A 170 4.28 16.40 3.82
CA ILE A 170 4.77 15.04 3.59
C ILE A 170 5.90 14.70 4.56
N ILE A 171 6.97 15.52 4.59
CA ILE A 171 8.21 15.26 5.35
C ILE A 171 7.93 14.97 6.84
N PRO A 172 7.09 15.73 7.57
CA PRO A 172 6.80 15.43 8.99
C PRO A 172 5.98 14.15 9.22
N SER A 173 5.33 13.61 8.18
CA SER A 173 4.64 12.32 8.22
C SER A 173 5.54 11.15 7.82
N PHE A 174 6.55 11.42 6.98
CA PHE A 174 7.56 10.48 6.50
C PHE A 174 8.68 10.27 7.52
N LEU A 175 9.31 11.34 8.03
CA LEU A 175 10.32 11.33 9.11
C LEU A 175 9.66 11.14 10.49
N SER A 176 8.92 10.05 10.64
CA SER A 176 7.99 9.82 11.74
C SER A 176 8.18 8.45 12.38
N ARG A 177 8.03 8.38 13.71
CA ARG A 177 7.98 7.11 14.45
C ARG A 177 6.79 6.21 14.11
N PHE A 178 5.86 6.73 13.30
CA PHE A 178 4.74 5.99 12.75
C PHE A 178 5.04 5.46 11.33
N ASN A 179 6.23 5.75 10.80
CA ASN A 179 6.80 5.22 9.57
C ASN A 179 8.18 4.54 9.84
N PRO A 180 8.25 3.52 10.73
CA PRO A 180 9.52 2.93 11.17
C PRO A 180 10.25 2.12 10.07
N THR A 181 9.59 1.82 8.96
CA THR A 181 10.23 1.22 7.77
C THR A 181 11.10 2.24 7.02
N GLY A 182 10.80 3.54 7.14
CA GLY A 182 11.35 4.55 6.22
C GLY A 182 10.65 4.56 4.85
N ALA A 183 9.49 3.90 4.73
CA ALA A 183 8.72 3.79 3.48
C ALA A 183 8.45 5.18 2.86
N GLU A 184 8.73 5.35 1.58
CA GLU A 184 8.65 6.64 0.92
C GLU A 184 7.19 7.06 0.65
N PRO A 185 6.90 8.37 0.65
CA PRO A 185 5.60 8.86 0.21
C PRO A 185 5.42 8.57 -1.28
N ILE A 186 4.37 7.84 -1.64
CA ILE A 186 4.07 7.47 -3.03
C ILE A 186 3.47 8.69 -3.77
N PRO A 187 3.91 9.00 -5.01
CA PRO A 187 3.31 10.03 -5.87
C PRO A 187 1.83 9.77 -6.21
N GLN A 188 1.11 10.81 -6.64
CA GLN A 188 -0.28 10.68 -7.08
C GLN A 188 -0.39 10.54 -8.61
N ASN A 189 0.54 11.14 -9.34
CA ASN A 189 0.69 11.01 -10.79
C ASN A 189 2.15 11.23 -11.20
N PHE A 190 2.41 11.00 -12.49
CA PHE A 190 3.70 11.25 -13.13
C PHE A 190 3.47 12.14 -14.34
N LEU A 191 4.34 13.13 -14.51
CA LEU A 191 4.23 14.19 -15.50
C LEU A 191 5.18 13.95 -16.68
N PHE A 192 4.81 14.54 -17.80
CA PHE A 192 5.53 14.56 -19.07
C PHE A 192 5.48 15.99 -19.61
N ASN A 193 6.64 16.63 -19.66
CA ASN A 193 6.81 18.06 -19.89
C ASN A 193 5.89 18.93 -19.01
N GLU A 194 5.88 18.64 -17.70
CA GLU A 194 5.05 19.26 -16.65
C GLU A 194 3.52 19.23 -16.90
N THR A 195 3.05 18.32 -17.76
CA THR A 195 1.62 18.02 -17.97
C THR A 195 1.39 16.49 -17.99
N ARG A 196 0.19 16.02 -18.35
CA ARG A 196 -0.06 14.64 -18.79
C ARG A 196 -0.65 14.61 -20.19
N ASN A 197 -0.53 13.46 -20.86
CA ASN A 197 -1.07 13.22 -22.20
C ASN A 197 -0.59 14.29 -23.22
N LEU A 198 0.69 14.65 -23.14
CA LEU A 198 1.32 15.68 -23.97
C LEU A 198 1.11 15.38 -25.46
N THR A 199 0.80 16.42 -26.24
CA THR A 199 0.80 16.35 -27.71
C THR A 199 1.99 17.12 -28.25
N TRP A 200 3.00 16.40 -28.74
CA TRP A 200 4.14 16.96 -29.46
C TRP A 200 3.89 16.83 -30.97
N LYS A 201 3.85 17.95 -31.70
CA LYS A 201 3.67 17.96 -33.16
C LYS A 201 5.04 17.88 -33.85
N VAL A 202 5.14 17.07 -34.90
CA VAL A 202 6.39 16.87 -35.66
C VAL A 202 6.16 16.97 -37.17
N GLU A 203 7.08 17.61 -37.86
CA GLU A 203 7.22 17.53 -39.32
C GLU A 203 7.86 16.19 -39.74
N PRO A 204 7.41 15.58 -40.86
CA PRO A 204 7.94 14.31 -41.35
C PRO A 204 9.32 14.44 -42.01
N GLY A 205 10.20 13.46 -41.74
CA GLY A 205 11.52 13.35 -42.37
C GLY A 205 12.62 14.24 -41.77
N LYS A 206 12.34 14.93 -40.65
CA LYS A 206 13.32 15.67 -39.83
C LYS A 206 13.94 14.81 -38.73
N THR A 207 15.15 15.18 -38.30
CA THR A 207 15.83 14.67 -37.11
C THR A 207 15.68 15.67 -35.96
N TYR A 208 15.10 15.25 -34.84
CA TYR A 208 14.95 16.07 -33.64
C TYR A 208 15.99 15.67 -32.60
N LEU A 209 16.73 16.64 -32.06
CA LEU A 209 17.49 16.48 -30.82
C LEU A 209 16.53 16.69 -29.64
N VAL A 210 16.19 15.62 -28.94
CA VAL A 210 15.29 15.66 -27.77
C VAL A 210 16.11 15.52 -26.50
N ARG A 211 16.10 16.57 -25.69
CA ARG A 211 16.79 16.70 -24.40
C ARG A 211 15.86 16.26 -23.29
N ILE A 212 16.04 15.02 -22.81
CA ILE A 212 15.18 14.39 -21.80
C ILE A 212 15.81 14.55 -20.42
N VAL A 213 15.05 15.08 -19.46
CA VAL A 213 15.50 15.37 -18.08
C VAL A 213 14.50 14.76 -17.08
N ASN A 214 14.94 13.91 -16.14
CA ASN A 214 14.08 13.50 -15.03
C ASN A 214 14.22 14.47 -13.85
N VAL A 215 13.21 15.31 -13.67
CA VAL A 215 13.10 16.36 -12.63
C VAL A 215 12.19 15.93 -11.47
N GLY A 216 11.87 14.63 -11.36
CA GLY A 216 11.10 14.05 -10.26
C GLY A 216 11.80 14.19 -8.90
N GLY A 217 11.07 14.09 -7.80
CA GLY A 217 11.65 14.04 -6.46
C GLY A 217 12.11 12.65 -6.05
N PHE A 218 11.70 11.60 -6.76
CA PHE A 218 11.82 10.23 -6.29
C PHE A 218 11.97 9.18 -7.40
N VAL A 219 11.07 9.14 -8.39
CA VAL A 219 10.83 7.89 -9.13
C VAL A 219 11.54 7.87 -10.49
N SER A 220 12.37 6.83 -10.70
CA SER A 220 13.01 6.53 -11.99
C SER A 220 11.98 6.10 -13.04
N GLN A 221 12.23 6.39 -14.31
CA GLN A 221 11.27 6.15 -15.39
C GLN A 221 11.88 5.42 -16.59
N TYR A 222 11.10 4.51 -17.16
CA TYR A 222 11.32 3.86 -18.45
C TYR A 222 10.62 4.67 -19.54
N LEU A 223 11.32 4.99 -20.62
CA LEU A 223 10.80 5.76 -21.75
C LEU A 223 11.03 4.98 -23.05
N TRP A 224 10.02 4.90 -23.91
CA TRP A 224 10.10 4.29 -25.26
C TRP A 224 9.07 4.91 -26.21
N MET A 225 9.29 4.78 -27.52
CA MET A 225 8.41 5.36 -28.54
C MET A 225 7.92 4.29 -29.52
N GLU A 226 6.64 4.36 -29.90
CA GLU A 226 6.01 3.44 -30.84
C GLU A 226 6.68 3.51 -32.21
N ASP A 227 7.21 2.37 -32.68
CA ASP A 227 7.86 2.20 -33.98
C ASP A 227 9.06 3.16 -34.23
N HIS A 228 9.71 3.75 -33.21
CA HIS A 228 10.85 4.67 -33.38
C HIS A 228 11.96 4.40 -32.35
N GLU A 229 13.21 4.41 -32.83
CA GLU A 229 14.41 4.23 -32.02
C GLU A 229 14.92 5.58 -31.47
N PHE A 230 15.59 5.56 -30.31
CA PHE A 230 16.37 6.69 -29.78
C PHE A 230 17.85 6.48 -30.03
N THR A 231 18.53 7.40 -30.73
CA THR A 231 20.00 7.41 -30.79
C THR A 231 20.56 8.38 -29.75
N VAL A 232 21.06 7.85 -28.63
CA VAL A 232 21.70 8.63 -27.56
C VAL A 232 22.98 9.28 -28.07
N VAL A 233 23.15 10.56 -27.74
CA VAL A 233 24.28 11.42 -28.16
C VAL A 233 24.92 12.22 -27.02
N GLU A 234 24.22 12.38 -25.89
CA GLU A 234 24.68 13.10 -24.71
C GLU A 234 24.08 12.44 -23.46
N VAL A 235 24.86 12.31 -22.38
CA VAL A 235 24.37 12.00 -21.04
C VAL A 235 24.93 13.01 -20.03
N ASP A 236 24.08 13.61 -19.22
CA ASP A 236 24.45 14.62 -18.20
C ASP A 236 25.38 15.76 -18.71
N GLY A 237 25.26 16.14 -20.00
CA GLY A 237 26.10 17.14 -20.67
C GLY A 237 27.40 16.59 -21.31
N ILE A 238 27.72 15.32 -21.09
CA ILE A 238 28.86 14.63 -21.72
C ILE A 238 28.43 14.02 -23.05
N TYR A 239 29.02 14.47 -24.17
CA TYR A 239 28.76 13.87 -25.48
C TYR A 239 29.33 12.46 -25.59
N VAL A 240 28.54 11.52 -26.13
CA VAL A 240 28.89 10.09 -26.24
C VAL A 240 28.80 9.59 -27.68
N GLU A 241 29.55 8.53 -28.01
CA GLU A 241 29.40 7.82 -29.28
C GLU A 241 27.95 7.36 -29.49
N LYS A 242 27.38 7.64 -30.67
CA LYS A 242 26.00 7.28 -31.05
C LYS A 242 25.66 5.84 -30.68
N ASN A 243 24.74 5.66 -29.73
CA ASN A 243 24.22 4.37 -29.32
C ASN A 243 22.69 4.36 -29.48
N THR A 244 22.15 3.37 -30.19
CA THR A 244 20.72 3.31 -30.53
C THR A 244 20.01 2.29 -29.65
N THR A 245 18.87 2.68 -29.07
CA THR A 245 18.03 1.85 -28.19
C THR A 245 16.54 2.11 -28.46
N ASP A 246 15.70 1.11 -28.23
CA ASP A 246 14.24 1.29 -28.18
C ASP A 246 13.79 1.91 -26.86
N MET A 247 14.61 1.83 -25.81
CA MET A 247 14.23 2.20 -24.44
C MET A 247 15.36 2.85 -23.63
N LEU A 248 15.01 3.91 -22.91
CA LEU A 248 15.84 4.55 -21.88
C LEU A 248 15.30 4.17 -20.49
N TYR A 249 16.22 4.04 -19.54
CA TYR A 249 15.94 4.12 -18.11
C TYR A 249 16.60 5.40 -17.59
N ILE A 250 15.81 6.31 -17.03
CA ILE A 250 16.25 7.63 -16.57
C ILE A 250 15.88 7.80 -15.10
N THR A 251 16.88 7.74 -14.23
CA THR A 251 16.69 8.00 -12.80
C THR A 251 16.53 9.49 -12.53
N THR A 252 16.05 9.85 -11.34
CA THR A 252 16.04 11.25 -10.90
C THR A 252 17.38 11.95 -11.18
N ALA A 253 17.29 13.21 -11.62
CA ALA A 253 18.39 14.13 -11.97
C ALA A 253 19.28 13.77 -13.17
N GLN A 254 19.15 12.57 -13.75
CA GLN A 254 19.82 12.21 -15.00
C GLN A 254 19.23 12.94 -16.21
N ARG A 255 20.07 13.12 -17.23
CA ARG A 255 19.72 13.65 -18.55
C ARG A 255 20.22 12.73 -19.66
N TYR A 256 19.42 12.60 -20.71
CA TYR A 256 19.80 11.97 -21.97
C TYR A 256 19.35 12.88 -23.11
N SER A 257 20.27 13.33 -23.96
CA SER A 257 19.89 13.92 -25.25
C SER A 257 19.97 12.86 -26.33
N VAL A 258 18.88 12.71 -27.10
CA VAL A 258 18.70 11.67 -28.09
C VAL A 258 18.27 12.25 -29.43
N LEU A 259 18.76 11.67 -30.52
CA LEU A 259 18.26 11.96 -31.87
C LEU A 259 17.07 11.05 -32.17
N ILE A 260 15.94 11.65 -32.55
CA ILE A 260 14.74 10.94 -33.04
C ILE A 260 14.55 11.28 -34.51
N ASN A 261 14.64 10.28 -35.37
CA ASN A 261 14.46 10.42 -36.81
C ASN A 261 12.98 10.19 -37.16
N THR A 262 12.30 11.23 -37.66
CA THR A 262 10.88 11.14 -38.02
C THR A 262 10.66 10.52 -39.38
N LYS A 263 9.46 9.95 -39.59
CA LYS A 263 9.08 9.20 -40.78
C LYS A 263 8.58 10.09 -41.90
N ASN A 264 8.74 9.63 -43.14
CA ASN A 264 8.27 10.32 -44.34
C ASN A 264 6.75 10.22 -44.59
N SER A 265 6.03 9.40 -43.82
CA SER A 265 4.57 9.24 -43.92
C SER A 265 3.89 9.99 -42.78
N THR A 266 2.77 10.64 -43.10
CA THR A 266 1.88 11.34 -42.16
C THR A 266 0.54 10.62 -42.00
N ASP A 267 0.50 9.31 -42.29
CA ASP A 267 -0.72 8.48 -42.25
C ASP A 267 -1.06 7.97 -40.83
N LYS A 268 -0.13 8.09 -39.86
CA LYS A 268 -0.24 7.60 -38.48
C LYS A 268 0.40 8.59 -37.50
N ASN A 269 -0.22 8.73 -36.31
CA ASN A 269 0.38 9.35 -35.12
C ASN A 269 0.90 8.25 -34.19
N TYR A 270 1.93 8.53 -33.39
CA TYR A 270 2.70 7.52 -32.65
C TYR A 270 2.76 7.79 -31.15
N ALA A 271 2.66 6.73 -30.34
CA ALA A 271 2.70 6.87 -28.87
C ALA A 271 4.13 7.11 -28.38
N PHE A 272 4.30 8.11 -27.50
CA PHE A 272 5.49 8.25 -26.64
C PHE A 272 5.08 7.81 -25.24
N MET A 273 5.62 6.68 -24.81
CA MET A 273 5.28 6.05 -23.54
C MET A 273 6.27 6.45 -22.45
N GLN A 274 5.74 6.72 -21.27
CA GLN A 274 6.48 6.67 -20.02
C GLN A 274 5.92 5.54 -19.15
N ARG A 275 6.78 4.91 -18.35
CA ARG A 275 6.37 4.05 -17.24
C ARG A 275 7.30 4.26 -16.07
N VAL A 276 6.78 4.15 -14.86
CA VAL A 276 7.56 4.28 -13.64
C VAL A 276 8.26 2.98 -13.25
N ASP A 277 9.40 3.13 -12.58
CA ASP A 277 10.02 2.04 -11.85
C ASP A 277 9.15 1.68 -10.64
N THR A 278 8.51 0.51 -10.73
CA THR A 278 7.65 -0.03 -9.68
C THR A 278 8.42 -0.61 -8.50
N ASP A 279 9.71 -0.88 -8.69
CA ASP A 279 10.54 -1.55 -7.68
C ASP A 279 11.05 -0.52 -6.65
N MET A 280 10.85 0.77 -6.94
CA MET A 280 11.08 1.91 -6.05
C MET A 280 9.81 2.33 -5.28
N LEU A 281 8.78 1.49 -5.16
CA LEU A 281 7.52 1.84 -4.48
C LEU A 281 7.10 0.73 -3.48
N ASP A 282 7.16 1.00 -2.16
CA ASP A 282 6.77 0.04 -1.10
C ASP A 282 5.44 -0.67 -1.36
N VAL A 283 4.44 0.09 -1.82
CA VAL A 283 3.13 -0.38 -2.22
C VAL A 283 2.64 0.38 -3.43
N ILE A 284 1.88 -0.29 -4.30
CA ILE A 284 1.29 0.30 -5.50
C ILE A 284 -0.22 0.51 -5.25
N PRO A 285 -0.72 1.76 -5.14
CA PRO A 285 -2.15 2.04 -5.07
C PRO A 285 -2.87 1.58 -6.33
N SER A 286 -4.04 0.94 -6.22
CA SER A 286 -4.73 0.35 -7.39
C SER A 286 -5.38 1.36 -8.34
N ASP A 287 -5.34 2.65 -8.00
CA ASP A 287 -5.70 3.80 -8.83
C ASP A 287 -4.50 4.54 -9.44
N LEU A 288 -3.26 4.26 -9.00
CA LEU A 288 -2.05 4.91 -9.52
C LEU A 288 -1.79 4.52 -10.98
N GLN A 289 -1.66 5.52 -11.86
CA GLN A 289 -1.43 5.30 -13.28
C GLN A 289 0.07 5.13 -13.58
N LEU A 290 0.53 3.88 -13.54
CA LEU A 290 1.95 3.51 -13.73
C LEU A 290 2.48 3.77 -15.15
N ASN A 291 1.61 3.72 -16.17
CA ASN A 291 1.93 4.02 -17.56
C ASN A 291 1.30 5.37 -17.93
N GLY A 292 2.07 6.24 -18.60
CA GLY A 292 1.57 7.44 -19.26
C GLY A 292 1.72 7.32 -20.78
N THR A 293 0.66 7.66 -21.52
CA THR A 293 0.68 7.69 -22.99
C THR A 293 0.60 9.13 -23.46
N ASN A 294 1.67 9.59 -24.09
CA ASN A 294 1.80 10.88 -24.74
C ASN A 294 1.83 10.67 -26.26
N TYR A 295 1.66 11.72 -27.05
CA TYR A 295 1.35 11.61 -28.48
C TYR A 295 2.33 12.41 -29.33
N ILE A 296 2.94 11.75 -30.30
CA ILE A 296 3.73 12.37 -31.35
C ILE A 296 2.90 12.42 -32.63
N VAL A 297 2.50 13.64 -32.99
CA VAL A 297 1.48 13.92 -33.99
C VAL A 297 2.13 14.44 -35.27
N TYR A 298 2.04 13.59 -36.30
CA TYR A 298 2.40 13.87 -37.68
C TYR A 298 1.24 14.48 -38.47
N ASN A 299 0.00 14.27 -38.01
CA ASN A 299 -1.21 14.66 -38.71
C ASN A 299 -2.36 14.87 -37.71
N GLU A 300 -2.88 16.10 -37.63
CA GLU A 300 -3.94 16.49 -36.68
C GLU A 300 -5.33 15.91 -37.06
N ASP A 301 -5.54 15.52 -38.32
CA ASP A 301 -6.77 14.86 -38.78
C ASP A 301 -6.74 13.32 -38.54
N ALA A 302 -5.59 12.76 -38.18
CA ALA A 302 -5.43 11.34 -37.87
C ALA A 302 -5.73 11.04 -36.39
N SER A 303 -6.23 9.84 -36.11
CA SER A 303 -6.51 9.40 -34.73
C SER A 303 -5.26 9.43 -33.86
N LEU A 304 -5.41 9.85 -32.59
CA LEU A 304 -4.39 9.61 -31.58
C LEU A 304 -4.21 8.09 -31.35
N PRO A 305 -2.99 7.62 -31.10
CA PRO A 305 -2.71 6.20 -30.86
C PRO A 305 -3.19 5.74 -29.47
N GLU A 306 -3.41 4.43 -29.34
CA GLU A 306 -3.58 3.78 -28.04
C GLU A 306 -2.22 3.59 -27.33
N ALA A 307 -2.21 3.06 -26.11
CA ALA A 307 -0.97 2.77 -25.39
C ALA A 307 -0.16 1.67 -26.11
N TYR A 308 1.15 1.87 -26.24
CA TYR A 308 2.07 0.93 -26.89
C TYR A 308 2.86 0.15 -25.83
N ASP A 309 2.33 -0.98 -25.37
CA ASP A 309 2.98 -1.83 -24.36
C ASP A 309 4.12 -2.69 -24.93
N VAL A 310 5.13 -2.99 -24.08
CA VAL A 310 6.38 -3.68 -24.45
C VAL A 310 6.56 -5.07 -23.82
N ASP A 311 7.21 -5.96 -24.57
CA ASP A 311 7.46 -7.35 -24.17
C ASP A 311 8.46 -7.48 -22.99
N SER A 312 9.38 -6.54 -22.80
CA SER A 312 10.05 -6.38 -21.50
C SER A 312 10.45 -4.94 -21.21
N LEU A 313 10.71 -4.67 -19.93
CA LEU A 313 11.34 -3.45 -19.41
C LEU A 313 12.83 -3.67 -19.11
N ASP A 314 13.33 -4.91 -19.15
CA ASP A 314 14.74 -5.24 -18.84
C ASP A 314 15.72 -4.82 -19.96
N ASN A 315 15.21 -4.55 -21.16
CA ASN A 315 15.99 -4.28 -22.37
C ASN A 315 16.29 -2.78 -22.56
N TYR A 316 16.42 -2.02 -21.48
CA TYR A 316 16.84 -0.62 -21.54
C TYR A 316 18.34 -0.51 -21.81
N LEU A 317 18.77 0.67 -22.25
CA LEU A 317 20.19 0.99 -22.40
C LEU A 317 20.89 1.03 -21.02
N ASP A 318 21.77 0.06 -20.76
CA ASP A 318 22.70 0.13 -19.63
C ASP A 318 23.73 1.24 -19.90
N ASP A 319 23.62 2.33 -19.15
CA ASP A 319 24.37 3.57 -19.35
C ASP A 319 25.90 3.39 -19.14
N PHE A 320 26.31 2.42 -18.32
CA PHE A 320 27.72 2.13 -18.00
C PHE A 320 28.57 1.83 -19.25
N TYR A 321 27.96 1.33 -20.33
CA TYR A 321 28.64 0.97 -21.57
C TYR A 321 28.66 2.07 -22.64
N LEU A 322 28.12 3.27 -22.35
CA LEU A 322 28.28 4.45 -23.20
C LEU A 322 29.73 4.95 -23.18
N LYS A 323 30.16 5.59 -24.27
CA LYS A 323 31.56 5.99 -24.49
C LYS A 323 31.67 7.49 -24.76
N PRO A 324 32.28 8.28 -23.86
CA PRO A 324 32.49 9.71 -24.08
C PRO A 324 33.27 9.99 -25.37
N LEU A 325 32.88 11.04 -26.10
CA LEU A 325 33.58 11.47 -27.31
C LEU A 325 34.96 12.09 -27.02
N SER A 326 35.17 12.61 -25.81
CA SER A 326 36.49 13.11 -25.38
C SER A 326 37.54 12.00 -25.35
N LYS A 327 37.10 10.75 -25.10
CA LYS A 327 37.96 9.56 -24.96
C LYS A 327 39.10 9.78 -23.98
N GLU A 328 38.76 10.45 -22.89
CA GLU A 328 39.56 10.44 -21.68
C GLU A 328 39.74 9.02 -21.20
N LYS A 329 40.99 8.67 -20.89
CA LYS A 329 41.33 7.37 -20.33
C LYS A 329 40.87 7.30 -18.89
N LEU A 330 40.67 6.07 -18.41
CA LEU A 330 40.66 5.79 -16.97
C LEU A 330 41.84 6.52 -16.29
N LEU A 331 41.54 7.30 -15.26
CA LEU A 331 42.54 8.00 -14.45
C LEU A 331 43.47 6.99 -13.76
N ASP A 332 44.69 7.44 -13.45
CA ASP A 332 45.70 6.64 -12.71
C ASP A 332 45.13 6.08 -11.38
N ASP A 333 45.83 5.13 -10.76
CA ASP A 333 45.39 4.53 -9.49
C ASP A 333 45.17 5.60 -8.40
N ALA A 334 44.08 5.48 -7.64
CA ALA A 334 43.64 6.53 -6.72
C ALA A 334 44.62 6.80 -5.57
N ASP A 335 44.90 8.08 -5.33
CA ASP A 335 45.66 8.57 -4.18
C ASP A 335 44.82 8.49 -2.88
N TYR A 336 43.49 8.60 -3.01
CA TYR A 336 42.53 8.56 -1.90
C TYR A 336 41.31 7.70 -2.25
N THR A 337 40.83 6.89 -1.29
CA THR A 337 39.62 6.07 -1.48
C THR A 337 38.63 6.32 -0.34
N ILE A 338 37.43 6.77 -0.70
CA ILE A 338 36.26 6.86 0.17
C ILE A 338 35.47 5.58 0.01
N THR A 339 35.28 4.80 1.09
CA THR A 339 34.37 3.65 1.10
C THR A 339 33.18 3.94 2.00
N VAL A 340 31.98 3.82 1.43
CA VAL A 340 30.72 4.08 2.14
C VAL A 340 29.69 2.98 1.90
N ASP A 341 29.13 2.47 2.99
CA ASP A 341 28.00 1.55 3.01
C ASP A 341 26.68 2.32 3.16
N VAL A 342 25.76 2.19 2.20
CA VAL A 342 24.39 2.74 2.27
C VAL A 342 23.53 1.78 3.09
N GLN A 343 22.86 2.29 4.13
CA GLN A 343 21.87 1.54 4.91
C GLN A 343 20.82 2.46 5.55
N MET A 344 19.65 1.89 5.88
CA MET A 344 18.51 2.57 6.49
C MET A 344 18.22 1.94 7.86
N ASP A 345 18.18 2.74 8.95
CA ASP A 345 18.04 2.23 10.34
C ASP A 345 17.28 3.23 11.25
N ASN A 346 16.68 2.72 12.32
CA ASN A 346 15.90 3.49 13.28
C ASN A 346 16.75 4.06 14.42
N LEU A 347 16.75 5.39 14.56
CA LEU A 347 17.40 6.06 15.69
C LEU A 347 16.48 6.09 16.93
N GLY A 348 17.01 6.54 18.07
CA GLY A 348 16.35 6.45 19.39
C GLY A 348 15.07 7.29 19.57
N ASN A 349 14.68 8.07 18.56
CA ASN A 349 13.37 8.72 18.45
C ASN A 349 12.29 7.81 17.80
N GLY A 350 12.71 6.68 17.22
CA GLY A 350 11.87 5.74 16.47
C GLY A 350 11.67 6.10 15.00
N VAL A 351 12.39 7.09 14.47
CA VAL A 351 12.36 7.48 13.05
C VAL A 351 13.47 6.74 12.31
N ASN A 352 13.16 6.28 11.10
CA ASN A 352 14.12 5.70 10.17
C ASN A 352 14.92 6.82 9.46
N TYR A 353 16.24 6.71 9.51
CA TYR A 353 17.19 7.58 8.81
C TYR A 353 18.04 6.75 7.85
N ALA A 354 18.61 7.42 6.86
CA ALA A 354 19.54 6.84 5.90
C ALA A 354 20.96 7.25 6.26
N PHE A 355 21.91 6.35 6.06
CA PHE A 355 23.28 6.47 6.53
C PHE A 355 24.27 6.16 5.41
N PHE A 356 25.39 6.87 5.44
CA PHE A 356 26.66 6.34 4.93
C PHE A 356 27.48 5.80 6.10
N ASN A 357 27.89 4.55 6.01
CA ASN A 357 28.52 3.78 7.09
C ASN A 357 27.65 3.77 8.36
N ASN A 358 27.85 4.72 9.28
CA ASN A 358 27.02 4.86 10.50
C ASN A 358 26.62 6.32 10.78
N ILE A 359 26.88 7.23 9.83
CA ILE A 359 26.61 8.67 9.94
C ILE A 359 25.43 9.01 9.02
N THR A 360 24.44 9.72 9.57
CA THR A 360 23.37 10.38 8.81
C THR A 360 23.67 11.88 8.82
N TYR A 361 23.63 12.50 7.64
CA TYR A 361 24.01 13.90 7.47
C TYR A 361 23.17 14.82 8.35
N THR A 362 23.86 15.55 9.22
CA THR A 362 23.26 16.53 10.13
C THR A 362 23.83 17.90 9.79
N THR A 363 22.98 18.85 9.40
CA THR A 363 23.41 20.19 8.96
C THR A 363 24.25 20.91 10.03
N PRO A 364 25.39 21.54 9.65
CA PRO A 364 26.22 22.31 10.59
C PRO A 364 25.54 23.61 11.02
N LYS A 365 26.08 24.30 12.03
CA LYS A 365 25.60 25.63 12.45
C LYS A 365 26.14 26.80 11.62
N VAL A 366 27.17 26.54 10.82
CA VAL A 366 27.83 27.47 9.90
C VAL A 366 27.99 26.69 8.60
N PRO A 367 27.61 27.24 7.42
CA PRO A 367 27.78 26.53 6.17
C PRO A 367 29.23 26.10 5.95
N THR A 368 29.45 24.91 5.43
CA THR A 368 30.78 24.29 5.31
C THR A 368 31.76 25.16 4.52
N LEU A 369 31.36 25.81 3.42
CA LEU A 369 32.22 26.75 2.69
C LEU A 369 32.63 27.98 3.55
N LEU A 370 31.72 28.49 4.38
CA LEU A 370 32.01 29.62 5.27
C LEU A 370 32.88 29.19 6.47
N THR A 371 32.79 27.92 6.84
CA THR A 371 33.74 27.28 7.75
C THR A 371 35.14 27.24 7.12
N VAL A 372 35.30 26.72 5.89
CA VAL A 372 36.58 26.72 5.15
C VAL A 372 37.17 28.13 5.09
N LEU A 373 36.39 29.11 4.64
CA LEU A 373 36.83 30.49 4.41
C LEU A 373 37.13 31.30 5.68
N SER A 374 36.78 30.79 6.88
CA SER A 374 37.08 31.43 8.17
C SER A 374 38.08 30.66 9.05
N ALA A 375 38.26 29.35 8.84
CA ALA A 375 39.11 28.50 9.68
C ALA A 375 40.63 28.70 9.51
N GLY A 376 41.07 29.32 8.41
CA GLY A 376 42.51 29.49 8.09
C GLY A 376 43.23 28.13 8.01
N ASP A 377 44.42 28.04 8.62
CA ASP A 377 45.23 26.80 8.66
C ASP A 377 44.47 25.57 9.23
N ALA A 378 43.41 25.78 10.03
CA ALA A 378 42.62 24.67 10.57
C ALA A 378 41.70 24.01 9.53
N ALA A 379 41.48 24.63 8.35
CA ALA A 379 40.60 24.11 7.31
C ALA A 379 41.05 22.78 6.70
N THR A 380 42.32 22.37 6.87
CA THR A 380 42.80 21.04 6.44
C THR A 380 42.53 19.93 7.46
N ASN A 381 41.69 20.18 8.48
CA ASN A 381 41.35 19.20 9.51
C ASN A 381 39.84 18.93 9.48
N GLU A 382 39.47 17.70 9.10
CA GLU A 382 38.08 17.23 8.96
C GLU A 382 37.22 17.50 10.19
N LEU A 383 37.79 17.45 11.40
CA LEU A 383 37.09 17.73 12.65
C LEU A 383 36.45 19.13 12.69
N VAL A 384 37.00 20.10 11.97
CA VAL A 384 36.46 21.47 11.92
C VAL A 384 35.06 21.52 11.29
N TYR A 385 34.74 20.56 10.42
CA TYR A 385 33.44 20.45 9.77
C TYR A 385 32.41 19.65 10.59
N GLY A 386 32.77 19.13 11.77
CA GLY A 386 31.86 18.46 12.71
C GLY A 386 31.75 16.93 12.55
N THR A 387 31.23 16.24 13.55
CA THR A 387 31.23 14.75 13.58
C THR A 387 30.09 14.09 12.81
N ASN A 388 29.10 14.86 12.36
CA ASN A 388 27.87 14.32 11.74
C ASN A 388 27.52 14.96 10.39
N THR A 389 28.40 15.81 9.87
CA THR A 389 28.32 16.38 8.51
C THR A 389 28.95 15.48 7.44
N ASN A 390 29.56 14.37 7.87
CA ASN A 390 30.26 13.38 7.05
C ASN A 390 31.22 14.03 6.03
N SER A 391 32.27 14.67 6.54
CA SER A 391 33.15 15.54 5.76
C SER A 391 34.52 14.90 5.53
N PHE A 392 34.93 14.79 4.26
CA PHE A 392 36.25 14.31 3.83
C PHE A 392 37.08 15.49 3.28
N VAL A 393 38.37 15.58 3.62
CA VAL A 393 39.26 16.63 3.11
C VAL A 393 40.24 16.06 2.07
N LEU A 394 40.15 16.55 0.83
CA LEU A 394 40.95 16.10 -0.32
C LEU A 394 42.07 17.10 -0.62
N GLN A 395 43.23 16.63 -1.12
CA GLN A 395 44.29 17.53 -1.59
C GLN A 395 44.09 17.89 -3.07
N GLY A 396 44.54 19.09 -3.44
CA GLY A 396 44.44 19.57 -4.82
C GLY A 396 45.31 18.75 -5.77
N GLY A 397 44.65 17.97 -6.63
CA GLY A 397 45.24 17.13 -7.66
C GLY A 397 45.13 15.62 -7.43
N ASP A 398 44.67 15.17 -6.25
CA ASP A 398 44.46 13.76 -5.91
C ASP A 398 43.52 13.08 -6.92
N VAL A 399 43.81 11.83 -7.32
CA VAL A 399 42.82 10.96 -7.93
C VAL A 399 42.03 10.25 -6.83
N VAL A 400 40.70 10.32 -6.89
CA VAL A 400 39.81 9.92 -5.79
C VAL A 400 38.82 8.87 -6.26
N ASP A 401 38.82 7.71 -5.60
CA ASP A 401 37.79 6.68 -5.74
C ASP A 401 36.70 6.85 -4.68
N ILE A 402 35.44 6.85 -5.10
CA ILE A 402 34.26 6.68 -4.24
C ILE A 402 33.73 5.26 -4.49
N VAL A 403 34.00 4.37 -3.54
CA VAL A 403 33.45 3.02 -3.46
C VAL A 403 32.14 3.08 -2.66
N LEU A 404 31.03 2.82 -3.33
CA LEU A 404 29.69 2.87 -2.75
C LEU A 404 29.08 1.47 -2.75
N ASN A 405 28.96 0.89 -1.56
CA ASN A 405 28.26 -0.36 -1.32
C ASN A 405 26.80 -0.07 -0.96
N ASN A 406 25.86 -0.66 -1.67
CA ASN A 406 24.45 -0.63 -1.29
C ASN A 406 24.10 -1.86 -0.45
N LEU A 407 23.79 -1.66 0.83
CA LEU A 407 23.26 -2.71 1.71
C LEU A 407 21.73 -2.70 1.76
N ASP A 408 21.09 -1.73 1.09
CA ASP A 408 19.64 -1.63 0.98
C ASP A 408 19.11 -2.34 -0.29
N THR A 409 17.81 -2.65 -0.27
CA THR A 409 17.10 -3.27 -1.41
C THR A 409 16.65 -2.27 -2.48
N GLY A 410 16.78 -0.96 -2.25
CA GLY A 410 16.41 0.09 -3.17
C GLY A 410 17.40 0.33 -4.33
N LYS A 411 16.97 1.17 -5.27
CA LYS A 411 17.78 1.77 -6.34
C LYS A 411 18.03 3.22 -5.98
N HIS A 412 19.29 3.64 -5.82
CA HIS A 412 19.62 5.00 -5.36
C HIS A 412 20.44 5.74 -6.43
N PRO A 413 19.91 6.81 -7.04
CA PRO A 413 20.68 7.71 -7.89
C PRO A 413 21.54 8.61 -7.02
N PHE A 414 22.86 8.49 -7.11
CA PHE A 414 23.83 9.33 -6.41
C PHE A 414 24.37 10.42 -7.34
N HIS A 415 24.35 11.67 -6.86
CA HIS A 415 24.88 12.84 -7.53
C HIS A 415 26.13 13.36 -6.82
N LEU A 416 27.09 13.90 -7.60
CA LEU A 416 28.23 14.67 -7.11
C LEU A 416 28.19 16.10 -7.68
N HIS A 417 28.17 17.10 -6.81
CA HIS A 417 28.33 18.50 -7.20
C HIS A 417 29.75 18.77 -7.71
N GLY A 418 29.93 19.80 -8.53
CA GLY A 418 31.26 20.30 -8.93
C GLY A 418 32.02 19.47 -9.97
N HIS A 419 31.61 18.22 -10.22
CA HIS A 419 32.36 17.25 -11.03
C HIS A 419 31.46 16.38 -11.91
N ALA A 420 32.05 15.79 -12.95
CA ALA A 420 31.55 14.58 -13.59
C ALA A 420 32.60 13.47 -13.43
N PHE A 421 32.18 12.28 -13.01
CA PHE A 421 33.06 11.20 -12.56
C PHE A 421 33.03 10.00 -13.51
N GLN A 422 34.15 9.28 -13.59
CA GLN A 422 34.33 8.05 -14.35
C GLN A 422 33.66 6.87 -13.63
N LEU A 423 32.79 6.14 -14.33
CA LEU A 423 32.24 4.86 -13.85
C LEU A 423 33.24 3.74 -14.13
N ILE A 424 33.99 3.32 -13.11
CA ILE A 424 35.04 2.30 -13.30
C ILE A 424 34.47 0.88 -13.16
N GLU A 425 33.48 0.69 -12.29
CA GLU A 425 32.85 -0.62 -12.06
C GLU A 425 31.43 -0.47 -11.48
N ARG A 426 30.44 -1.18 -12.04
CA ARG A 426 29.09 -1.31 -11.46
C ARG A 426 28.69 -2.78 -11.46
N HIS A 427 28.49 -3.34 -10.27
CA HIS A 427 28.08 -4.75 -10.16
C HIS A 427 26.63 -4.96 -10.64
N LYS A 428 26.24 -6.22 -10.81
CA LYS A 428 24.85 -6.61 -11.11
C LYS A 428 23.97 -6.50 -9.87
N GLU A 429 22.68 -6.43 -10.07
CA GLU A 429 21.68 -6.55 -9.00
C GLU A 429 21.80 -7.89 -8.25
N ILE A 430 21.54 -7.87 -6.94
CA ILE A 430 21.45 -9.06 -6.09
C ILE A 430 19.97 -9.24 -5.67
N PRO A 431 19.36 -10.42 -5.91
CA PRO A 431 17.95 -10.66 -5.58
C PRO A 431 17.61 -10.47 -4.09
N GLU A 432 16.38 -10.04 -3.82
CA GLU A 432 15.84 -9.98 -2.45
C GLU A 432 15.94 -11.36 -1.78
N GLY A 433 16.60 -11.42 -0.61
CA GLY A 433 16.82 -12.66 0.15
C GLY A 433 18.16 -13.36 -0.08
N GLU A 434 19.03 -12.84 -0.95
CA GLU A 434 20.49 -13.11 -0.92
C GLU A 434 21.22 -12.00 -0.13
N ASP A 435 22.41 -12.29 0.41
CA ASP A 435 23.21 -11.29 1.17
C ASP A 435 23.80 -10.20 0.22
N PRO A 436 23.82 -8.90 0.60
CA PRO A 436 24.42 -7.84 -0.21
C PRO A 436 25.89 -8.04 -0.56
N VAL A 437 26.25 -7.69 -1.81
CA VAL A 437 27.62 -7.80 -2.32
C VAL A 437 28.32 -6.45 -2.26
N THR A 438 29.38 -6.38 -1.45
CA THR A 438 30.28 -5.23 -1.31
C THR A 438 31.47 -5.32 -2.28
N TYR A 439 32.08 -4.19 -2.60
CA TYR A 439 33.26 -4.14 -3.47
C TYR A 439 34.49 -4.80 -2.82
N ASN A 440 35.29 -5.51 -3.62
CA ASN A 440 36.55 -6.10 -3.20
C ASN A 440 37.70 -5.72 -4.14
N ALA A 441 38.58 -4.82 -3.70
CA ALA A 441 39.78 -4.38 -4.41
C ALA A 441 40.84 -5.48 -4.68
N THR A 442 40.57 -6.75 -4.34
CA THR A 442 41.42 -7.90 -4.68
C THR A 442 40.73 -8.95 -5.57
N ASP A 443 39.45 -8.78 -5.88
CA ASP A 443 38.63 -9.68 -6.69
C ASP A 443 37.55 -8.84 -7.40
N HIS A 444 37.99 -8.12 -8.45
CA HIS A 444 37.19 -7.12 -9.18
C HIS A 444 37.28 -7.37 -10.70
N ALA A 445 36.38 -6.74 -11.48
CA ALA A 445 36.35 -6.86 -12.93
C ALA A 445 37.46 -6.06 -13.62
N ASP A 446 37.81 -6.44 -14.85
CA ASP A 446 38.69 -5.65 -15.72
C ASP A 446 38.04 -4.26 -16.01
N TRP A 447 38.66 -3.19 -15.53
CA TRP A 447 38.15 -1.82 -15.70
C TRP A 447 38.22 -1.33 -17.17
N PRO A 448 37.28 -0.46 -17.60
CA PRO A 448 37.25 0.06 -18.97
C PRO A 448 38.39 1.05 -19.26
N GLU A 449 39.09 0.89 -20.39
CA GLU A 449 40.18 1.81 -20.81
C GLU A 449 39.69 3.27 -20.99
N TYR A 450 38.42 3.42 -21.39
CA TYR A 450 37.71 4.69 -21.54
C TYR A 450 36.37 4.55 -20.80
N PRO A 451 36.30 4.90 -19.51
CA PRO A 451 35.08 4.82 -18.72
C PRO A 451 33.97 5.73 -19.26
N MET A 452 32.72 5.42 -18.91
CA MET A 452 31.65 6.40 -19.04
C MET A 452 31.82 7.51 -17.99
N VAL A 453 31.49 8.75 -18.33
CA VAL A 453 31.61 9.92 -17.45
C VAL A 453 30.25 10.61 -17.34
N ARG A 454 29.80 10.90 -16.12
CA ARG A 454 28.56 11.65 -15.83
C ARG A 454 28.53 12.22 -14.41
N ASP A 455 27.52 13.01 -14.06
CA ASP A 455 27.37 13.59 -12.70
C ASP A 455 26.37 12.86 -11.79
N THR A 456 25.50 12.02 -12.34
CA THR A 456 24.48 11.29 -11.56
C THR A 456 24.36 9.84 -12.00
N VAL A 457 24.61 8.88 -11.10
CA VAL A 457 24.57 7.44 -11.42
C VAL A 457 23.80 6.65 -10.37
N TYR A 458 23.08 5.61 -10.78
CA TYR A 458 22.41 4.72 -9.85
C TYR A 458 23.24 3.47 -9.49
N VAL A 459 23.26 3.16 -8.19
CA VAL A 459 23.63 1.84 -7.69
C VAL A 459 22.41 0.91 -7.73
N ARG A 460 22.65 -0.39 -7.94
CA ARG A 460 21.60 -1.43 -7.99
C ARG A 460 21.28 -1.95 -6.58
N PRO A 461 20.13 -2.62 -6.37
CA PRO A 461 19.79 -3.27 -5.10
C PRO A 461 20.90 -4.21 -4.61
N GLN A 462 21.25 -4.08 -3.33
CA GLN A 462 22.16 -4.98 -2.60
C GLN A 462 23.52 -5.22 -3.32
N SER A 463 24.02 -4.20 -4.01
CA SER A 463 25.12 -4.26 -4.98
C SER A 463 26.13 -3.13 -4.73
N TYR A 464 27.14 -2.95 -5.59
CA TYR A 464 28.09 -1.84 -5.47
C TYR A 464 28.32 -1.10 -6.78
N ILE A 465 28.82 0.13 -6.64
CA ILE A 465 29.39 0.92 -7.74
C ILE A 465 30.66 1.63 -7.27
N VAL A 466 31.64 1.77 -8.15
CA VAL A 466 32.87 2.52 -7.92
C VAL A 466 33.00 3.62 -8.96
N MET A 467 33.24 4.84 -8.48
CA MET A 467 33.33 6.07 -9.27
C MET A 467 34.69 6.70 -9.03
N ARG A 468 35.41 7.11 -10.09
CA ARG A 468 36.71 7.78 -10.00
C ARG A 468 36.62 9.20 -10.54
N PHE A 469 37.14 10.18 -9.79
CA PHE A 469 37.27 11.55 -10.27
C PHE A 469 38.63 12.12 -9.85
N LYS A 470 38.86 13.41 -10.14
CA LYS A 470 40.09 14.10 -9.77
C LYS A 470 39.76 15.37 -9.00
N ALA A 471 40.49 15.60 -7.92
CA ALA A 471 40.37 16.79 -7.08
C ALA A 471 41.04 18.03 -7.71
N ASP A 472 40.61 18.46 -8.90
CA ASP A 472 41.16 19.64 -9.61
C ASP A 472 40.23 20.88 -9.67
N ASN A 473 39.14 20.88 -8.91
CA ASN A 473 38.15 21.95 -8.78
C ASN A 473 37.94 22.35 -7.29
N PRO A 474 38.80 23.20 -6.69
CA PRO A 474 38.73 23.54 -5.27
C PRO A 474 37.38 24.14 -4.85
N GLY A 475 36.65 23.43 -3.99
CA GLY A 475 35.31 23.78 -3.53
C GLY A 475 34.80 22.85 -2.43
N VAL A 476 33.65 23.19 -1.85
CA VAL A 476 32.89 22.26 -1.00
C VAL A 476 31.79 21.65 -1.86
N TRP A 477 31.90 20.35 -2.13
CA TRP A 477 31.00 19.63 -3.02
C TRP A 477 30.14 18.64 -2.23
N PHE A 478 28.84 18.62 -2.50
CA PHE A 478 27.91 17.71 -1.88
C PHE A 478 27.83 16.41 -2.70
N PHE A 479 27.81 15.27 -2.02
CA PHE A 479 27.55 13.97 -2.61
C PHE A 479 26.38 13.34 -1.87
N HIS A 480 25.29 13.03 -2.58
CA HIS A 480 24.06 12.58 -1.93
C HIS A 480 23.19 11.73 -2.86
N CYS A 481 22.25 10.99 -2.28
CA CYS A 481 21.17 10.41 -3.06
C CYS A 481 20.23 11.52 -3.53
N HIS A 482 19.87 11.54 -4.81
CA HIS A 482 18.97 12.51 -5.41
C HIS A 482 17.47 12.11 -5.30
N ILE A 483 17.16 11.06 -4.53
CA ILE A 483 15.80 10.86 -4.00
C ILE A 483 15.65 11.82 -2.81
N GLU A 484 14.76 12.79 -2.94
CA GLU A 484 14.55 13.87 -1.96
C GLU A 484 14.29 13.31 -0.54
N TRP A 485 13.54 12.22 -0.47
CA TRP A 485 13.22 11.53 0.78
C TRP A 485 14.46 10.94 1.46
N HIS A 486 15.42 10.42 0.69
CA HIS A 486 16.69 9.90 1.22
C HIS A 486 17.64 11.02 1.64
N LEU A 487 17.62 12.16 0.93
CA LEU A 487 18.37 13.36 1.32
C LEU A 487 17.84 13.96 2.64
N GLU A 488 16.52 14.07 2.81
CA GLU A 488 15.87 14.49 4.07
C GLU A 488 16.09 13.47 5.21
N GLN A 489 16.31 12.20 4.90
CA GLN A 489 16.80 11.17 5.85
C GLN A 489 18.31 11.23 6.12
N GLY A 490 19.05 12.14 5.46
CA GLY A 490 20.47 12.38 5.65
C GLY A 490 21.42 11.49 4.85
N LEU A 491 21.02 10.94 3.70
CA LEU A 491 21.88 10.13 2.83
C LEU A 491 22.86 10.98 1.99
N ALA A 492 23.76 11.68 2.69
CA ALA A 492 24.71 12.62 2.10
C ALA A 492 26.09 12.63 2.79
N PHE A 493 27.10 13.10 2.08
CA PHE A 493 28.42 13.47 2.60
C PHE A 493 28.98 14.69 1.86
N GLN A 494 30.03 15.30 2.41
CA GLN A 494 30.67 16.49 1.84
C GLN A 494 32.14 16.23 1.53
N LEU A 495 32.58 16.73 0.38
CA LEU A 495 33.98 16.77 -0.04
C LEU A 495 34.48 18.20 0.10
N ILE A 496 35.52 18.40 0.90
CA ILE A 496 36.20 19.69 1.07
C ILE A 496 37.50 19.60 0.27
N GLU A 497 37.46 20.11 -0.96
CA GLU A 497 38.49 19.91 -1.97
C GLU A 497 39.47 21.07 -2.02
N ASP A 498 40.76 20.81 -1.75
CA ASP A 498 41.81 21.84 -1.60
C ASP A 498 41.34 23.07 -0.82
N PRO A 499 41.05 22.96 0.49
CA PRO A 499 40.59 24.09 1.30
C PRO A 499 41.57 25.29 1.31
N GLN A 500 42.85 25.07 0.99
CA GLN A 500 43.83 26.15 0.81
C GLN A 500 43.66 26.85 -0.54
N GLY A 501 43.38 26.10 -1.60
CA GLY A 501 42.93 26.60 -2.90
C GLY A 501 41.65 27.42 -2.81
N ILE A 502 40.64 26.94 -2.07
CA ILE A 502 39.40 27.68 -1.79
C ILE A 502 39.72 29.04 -1.14
N GLN A 503 40.44 29.04 0.00
CA GLN A 503 40.83 30.27 0.72
C GLN A 503 41.67 31.27 -0.10
N LYS A 504 42.42 30.77 -1.07
CA LYS A 504 43.29 31.56 -1.95
C LYS A 504 42.53 32.18 -3.12
N ASN A 505 41.61 31.42 -3.71
CA ASN A 505 40.94 31.77 -4.97
C ASN A 505 39.59 32.48 -4.73
N GLU A 506 38.80 32.02 -3.76
CA GLU A 506 37.43 32.49 -3.52
C GLU A 506 37.32 33.40 -2.28
N LYS A 507 36.31 34.28 -2.28
CA LYS A 507 35.96 35.17 -1.15
C LYS A 507 34.46 35.33 -1.05
N ILE A 508 33.94 35.25 0.16
CA ILE A 508 32.52 35.49 0.49
C ILE A 508 32.12 36.90 0.04
N THR A 509 31.12 37.01 -0.83
CA THR A 509 30.58 38.32 -1.26
C THR A 509 29.79 39.03 -0.16
N ASP A 510 29.69 40.36 -0.24
CA ASP A 510 28.90 41.16 0.71
C ASP A 510 27.41 40.76 0.72
N ASN A 511 26.86 40.34 -0.43
CA ASN A 511 25.48 39.85 -0.55
C ASN A 511 25.29 38.54 0.23
N HIS A 512 26.22 37.58 0.10
CA HIS A 512 26.20 36.33 0.85
C HIS A 512 26.24 36.58 2.37
N LYS A 513 27.13 37.47 2.85
CA LYS A 513 27.19 37.83 4.28
C LYS A 513 25.90 38.45 4.79
N GLN A 514 25.31 39.36 4.01
CA GLN A 514 24.02 39.99 4.35
C GLN A 514 22.90 38.94 4.46
N ILE A 515 22.86 37.94 3.59
CA ILE A 515 21.87 36.85 3.65
C ILE A 515 22.04 36.02 4.93
N CYS A 516 23.26 35.62 5.29
CA CYS A 516 23.55 34.95 6.56
C CYS A 516 23.10 35.79 7.78
N GLU A 517 23.44 37.08 7.79
CA GLU A 517 23.04 38.02 8.86
C GLU A 517 21.51 38.21 8.96
N LYS A 518 20.78 38.15 7.83
CA LYS A 518 19.31 38.27 7.80
C LYS A 518 18.58 37.02 8.27
N VAL A 519 19.09 35.82 7.93
CA VAL A 519 18.52 34.54 8.40
C VAL A 519 19.00 34.17 9.82
N GLY A 520 20.02 34.87 10.34
CA GLY A 520 20.57 34.68 11.68
C GLY A 520 21.58 33.53 11.80
N VAL A 521 22.11 33.06 10.68
CA VAL A 521 23.16 32.03 10.61
C VAL A 521 24.54 32.71 10.65
N PRO A 522 25.48 32.29 11.50
CA PRO A 522 26.83 32.84 11.51
C PRO A 522 27.59 32.51 10.21
N TRP A 523 28.34 33.48 9.68
CA TRP A 523 29.23 33.31 8.52
C TRP A 523 30.71 33.08 8.89
N GLU A 524 31.02 32.88 10.17
CA GLU A 524 32.34 32.48 10.68
C GLU A 524 32.20 31.42 11.77
N GLY A 525 33.12 30.44 11.79
CA GLY A 525 33.23 29.43 12.83
C GLY A 525 33.28 28.00 12.28
N ASN A 526 33.53 27.04 13.17
CA ASN A 526 33.39 25.61 12.87
C ASN A 526 31.91 25.18 12.84
N ALA A 527 31.62 23.89 12.63
CA ALA A 527 30.26 23.36 12.61
C ALA A 527 29.45 23.56 13.92
N ALA A 528 30.10 23.91 15.04
CA ALA A 528 29.45 24.32 16.29
C ALA A 528 29.21 25.83 16.43
N ALA A 529 29.53 26.62 15.39
CA ALA A 529 29.60 28.09 15.39
C ALA A 529 30.65 28.67 16.36
N ASN A 530 31.76 27.96 16.56
CA ASN A 530 32.91 28.44 17.34
C ASN A 530 34.00 29.02 16.41
N SER A 531 34.15 30.35 16.41
CA SER A 531 35.16 31.10 15.65
C SER A 531 36.42 31.46 16.45
N LYS A 532 36.62 30.87 17.63
CA LYS A 532 37.81 31.10 18.48
C LYS A 532 38.71 29.88 18.62
N ASP A 533 38.12 28.70 18.57
CA ASP A 533 38.79 27.41 18.68
C ASP A 533 38.06 26.43 17.76
N TYR A 534 38.50 26.36 16.51
CA TYR A 534 37.81 25.60 15.46
C TYR A 534 37.81 24.08 15.71
N LEU A 535 38.66 23.57 16.61
CA LEU A 535 38.68 22.16 17.02
C LEU A 535 37.74 21.84 18.19
N ASN A 536 37.12 22.85 18.79
CA ASN A 536 36.16 22.70 19.89
C ASN A 536 34.73 22.76 19.35
N LEU A 537 34.15 21.58 19.17
CA LEU A 537 32.80 21.34 18.66
C LEU A 537 31.70 21.32 19.76
N VAL A 538 31.96 21.81 20.98
CA VAL A 538 30.98 21.74 22.07
C VAL A 538 29.69 22.49 21.71
N GLY A 539 28.65 21.71 21.41
CA GLY A 539 27.36 22.22 20.98
C GLY A 539 27.14 22.23 19.47
N GLU A 540 27.90 21.46 18.68
CA GLU A 540 27.55 21.12 17.29
C GLU A 540 26.16 20.45 17.19
N ASN A 541 25.63 20.38 15.96
CA ASN A 541 24.46 19.55 15.67
C ASN A 541 24.94 18.11 15.44
N VAL A 542 24.32 17.14 16.13
CA VAL A 542 24.66 15.70 16.01
C VAL A 542 23.42 14.88 15.74
N GLN A 543 23.58 13.74 15.06
CA GLN A 543 22.47 12.83 14.78
C GLN A 543 21.84 12.27 16.07
N VAL A 544 20.59 11.82 15.96
CA VAL A 544 19.88 11.18 17.09
C VAL A 544 20.64 9.91 17.53
N LYS A 545 20.79 9.70 18.84
CA LYS A 545 21.47 8.51 19.35
C LYS A 545 20.66 7.25 19.02
N ARG A 546 21.32 6.15 18.63
CA ARG A 546 20.68 4.84 18.42
C ARG A 546 19.95 4.35 19.67
N LEU A 547 19.01 3.42 19.48
CA LEU A 547 18.33 2.74 20.58
C LEU A 547 19.34 2.02 21.50
N PRO A 548 19.10 1.97 22.83
CA PRO A 548 20.00 1.27 23.75
C PRO A 548 19.95 -0.24 23.51
N THR A 549 21.11 -0.89 23.55
CA THR A 549 21.23 -2.35 23.35
C THR A 549 20.59 -3.12 24.51
N GLY A 550 19.46 -3.77 24.26
CA GLY A 550 18.75 -4.61 25.22
C GLY A 550 17.80 -3.86 26.15
N PHE A 551 17.30 -4.55 27.18
CA PHE A 551 16.30 -3.98 28.09
C PHE A 551 16.88 -2.83 28.93
N THR A 552 16.21 -1.67 28.89
CA THR A 552 16.46 -0.59 29.85
C THR A 552 16.19 -1.06 31.27
N ALA A 553 16.81 -0.43 32.27
CA ALA A 553 16.56 -0.76 33.68
C ALA A 553 15.06 -0.71 34.08
N LYS A 554 14.27 0.19 33.45
CA LYS A 554 12.81 0.23 33.61
C LYS A 554 12.13 -1.01 33.02
N GLY A 555 12.56 -1.45 31.85
CA GLY A 555 12.08 -2.68 31.21
C GLY A 555 12.39 -3.95 32.01
N ILE A 556 13.61 -4.05 32.57
CA ILE A 556 13.99 -5.15 33.46
C ILE A 556 13.08 -5.17 34.71
N VAL A 557 12.87 -4.01 35.35
CA VAL A 557 11.98 -3.90 36.52
C VAL A 557 10.54 -4.29 36.16
N ALA A 558 10.01 -3.80 35.03
CA ALA A 558 8.66 -4.15 34.57
C ALA A 558 8.52 -5.67 34.34
N LEU A 559 9.46 -6.28 33.62
CA LEU A 559 9.48 -7.72 33.35
C LEU A 559 9.50 -8.54 34.66
N VAL A 560 10.34 -8.15 35.62
CA VAL A 560 10.42 -8.82 36.94
C VAL A 560 9.08 -8.73 37.68
N PHE A 561 8.41 -7.57 37.71
CA PHE A 561 7.11 -7.45 38.36
C PHE A 561 5.99 -8.20 37.63
N SER A 562 6.01 -8.28 36.29
CA SER A 562 5.10 -9.13 35.52
C SER A 562 5.30 -10.61 35.86
N CYS A 563 6.54 -11.10 35.91
CA CYS A 563 6.82 -12.49 36.31
C CYS A 563 6.37 -12.79 37.74
N ILE A 564 6.64 -11.89 38.70
CA ILE A 564 6.16 -12.04 40.09
C ILE A 564 4.62 -12.12 40.12
N SER A 565 3.93 -11.27 39.36
CA SER A 565 2.47 -11.25 39.30
C SER A 565 1.89 -12.55 38.73
N ALA A 566 2.52 -13.11 37.70
CA ALA A 566 2.14 -14.41 37.13
C ALA A 566 2.31 -15.56 38.14
N PHE A 567 3.45 -15.63 38.85
CA PHE A 567 3.66 -16.65 39.88
C PHE A 567 2.68 -16.51 41.06
N LEU A 568 2.33 -15.28 41.47
CA LEU A 568 1.31 -15.05 42.50
C LEU A 568 -0.09 -15.47 42.03
N GLY A 569 -0.45 -15.21 40.77
CA GLY A 569 -1.70 -15.68 40.17
C GLY A 569 -1.80 -17.21 40.16
N LEU A 570 -0.76 -17.90 39.65
CA LEU A 570 -0.69 -19.37 39.65
C LEU A 570 -0.76 -19.95 41.07
N ALA A 571 -0.09 -19.32 42.05
CA ALA A 571 -0.15 -19.75 43.45
C ALA A 571 -1.56 -19.54 44.07
N ALA A 572 -2.26 -18.46 43.72
CA ALA A 572 -3.62 -18.22 44.18
C ALA A 572 -4.61 -19.24 43.56
N ILE A 573 -4.54 -19.48 42.25
CA ILE A 573 -5.33 -20.51 41.55
C ILE A 573 -5.10 -21.88 42.19
N SER A 574 -3.83 -22.26 42.43
CA SER A 574 -3.48 -23.52 43.10
C SER A 574 -4.07 -23.62 44.51
N TYR A 575 -4.00 -22.53 45.29
CA TYR A 575 -4.51 -22.51 46.67
C TYR A 575 -6.04 -22.64 46.72
N TYR A 576 -6.78 -21.93 45.87
CA TYR A 576 -8.24 -22.03 45.82
C TYR A 576 -8.71 -23.35 45.20
N GLY A 577 -8.01 -23.88 44.19
CA GLY A 577 -8.32 -25.18 43.56
C GLY A 577 -8.03 -26.40 44.42
N MET A 578 -7.27 -26.27 45.52
CA MET A 578 -6.96 -27.35 46.47
C MET A 578 -7.83 -27.34 47.76
N ASN A 579 -8.79 -26.42 47.88
CA ASN A 579 -9.71 -26.38 49.03
C ASN A 579 -11.05 -27.04 48.66
N ASP A 580 -11.22 -28.33 49.02
CA ASP A 580 -12.48 -29.06 48.82
C ASP A 580 -13.67 -28.43 49.57
N ILE A 581 -14.82 -28.35 48.89
CA ILE A 581 -16.08 -27.88 49.48
C ILE A 581 -16.81 -29.07 50.12
N GLU A 582 -16.53 -29.32 51.40
CA GLU A 582 -17.23 -30.38 52.15
C GLU A 582 -18.76 -30.17 52.20
N ASN A 583 -19.51 -31.29 52.21
CA ASN A 583 -20.97 -31.36 52.39
C ASN A 583 -21.84 -30.75 51.26
N MET A 584 -21.34 -30.67 50.02
CA MET A 584 -22.13 -30.21 48.87
C MET A 584 -23.46 -30.98 48.69
N GLU A 585 -23.43 -32.33 48.77
CA GLU A 585 -24.62 -33.19 48.62
C GLU A 585 -25.71 -32.91 49.68
N LYS A 586 -25.33 -32.73 50.94
CA LYS A 586 -26.27 -32.40 52.03
C LYS A 586 -26.86 -31.01 51.90
N ARG A 587 -26.16 -30.12 51.21
CA ARG A 587 -26.64 -28.77 50.87
C ARG A 587 -27.69 -28.89 49.76
N VAL A 588 -27.35 -29.56 48.66
CA VAL A 588 -28.27 -29.81 47.54
C VAL A 588 -29.54 -30.55 47.98
N ALA A 589 -29.43 -31.61 48.79
CA ALA A 589 -30.61 -32.37 49.25
C ALA A 589 -31.56 -31.56 50.13
N ARG A 590 -31.03 -30.61 50.92
CA ARG A 590 -31.82 -29.71 51.78
C ARG A 590 -32.35 -28.50 51.01
N ASP A 591 -31.57 -28.00 50.06
CA ASP A 591 -31.91 -26.79 49.28
C ASP A 591 -32.84 -27.14 48.08
N LEU A 592 -33.15 -28.43 47.88
CA LEU A 592 -34.22 -28.98 47.02
C LEU A 592 -35.44 -29.52 47.80
N ASP A 593 -35.37 -29.55 49.14
CA ASP A 593 -36.41 -29.98 50.09
C ASP A 593 -37.12 -31.32 49.78
N VAL A 594 -36.40 -32.29 49.21
CA VAL A 594 -36.94 -33.63 48.90
C VAL A 594 -36.94 -34.51 50.16
N TYR A 595 -38.02 -34.41 50.94
CA TYR A 595 -38.41 -35.46 51.86
C TYR A 595 -39.11 -36.59 51.08
N PHE A 596 -38.64 -37.82 51.27
CA PHE A 596 -39.42 -39.02 50.96
C PHE A 596 -40.31 -39.34 52.17
N ASP A 597 -41.61 -39.41 51.97
CA ASP A 597 -42.54 -40.26 52.73
C ASP A 597 -43.76 -40.52 51.81
N ASP A 598 -44.54 -41.57 52.11
CA ASP A 598 -45.59 -42.12 51.23
C ASP A 598 -46.96 -41.41 51.37
N ASP A 599 -47.79 -41.54 50.31
CA ASP A 599 -49.25 -41.35 50.24
C ASP A 599 -49.87 -39.92 50.36
N ASP A 600 -51.17 -39.86 49.99
CA ASP A 600 -52.20 -38.82 50.18
C ASP A 600 -52.04 -37.38 49.59
N ASP A 601 -52.52 -37.26 48.34
CA ASP A 601 -53.65 -36.40 47.87
C ASP A 601 -53.79 -34.88 48.14
N GLU A 602 -54.37 -34.24 47.12
CA GLU A 602 -55.34 -33.10 47.11
C GLU A 602 -54.92 -31.60 47.11
N GLU A 603 -55.79 -30.85 46.41
CA GLU A 603 -56.07 -29.40 46.41
C GLU A 603 -55.13 -28.38 45.71
N GLU A 604 -55.70 -27.17 45.53
CA GLU A 604 -55.38 -26.19 44.49
C GLU A 604 -54.91 -24.82 45.09
N GLU A 605 -55.03 -23.75 44.28
CA GLU A 605 -55.10 -22.32 44.66
C GLU A 605 -53.81 -21.50 44.92
N GLU A 606 -53.65 -20.53 44.00
CA GLU A 606 -53.35 -19.11 44.19
C GLU A 606 -51.94 -18.56 44.57
N GLU A 607 -51.66 -17.48 43.83
CA GLU A 607 -50.75 -16.36 44.02
C GLU A 607 -50.06 -16.15 45.38
N GLN A 608 -48.73 -15.94 45.32
CA GLN A 608 -48.21 -14.61 45.70
C GLN A 608 -46.89 -14.24 45.01
N SER A 609 -46.44 -13.00 45.24
CA SER A 609 -45.52 -12.30 44.33
C SER A 609 -44.45 -11.44 45.02
N ILE A 610 -43.46 -11.04 44.22
CA ILE A 610 -42.62 -9.82 44.35
C ILE A 610 -41.34 -9.86 45.22
N THR A 611 -40.29 -9.26 44.63
CA THR A 611 -38.97 -8.82 45.16
C THR A 611 -37.92 -9.85 45.63
N GLU A 612 -36.94 -10.05 44.74
CA GLU A 612 -35.53 -9.66 44.91
C GLU A 612 -34.89 -9.63 46.31
N GLN A 613 -33.77 -10.34 46.45
CA GLN A 613 -32.49 -9.64 46.63
C GLN A 613 -31.33 -10.40 46.00
N ALA A 614 -30.49 -9.70 45.23
CA ALA A 614 -29.37 -10.30 44.51
C ALA A 614 -28.08 -10.28 45.35
N ALA A 615 -27.31 -11.37 45.27
CA ALA A 615 -25.88 -11.40 45.58
C ALA A 615 -25.14 -11.82 44.29
N THR A 616 -24.09 -11.09 43.93
CA THR A 616 -23.54 -11.11 42.56
C THR A 616 -22.41 -12.12 42.38
N GLU A 617 -22.73 -13.28 41.80
CA GLU A 617 -21.77 -14.01 40.96
C GLU A 617 -21.80 -13.42 39.53
N PRO A 618 -20.70 -13.48 38.75
CA PRO A 618 -20.71 -13.00 37.36
C PRO A 618 -21.64 -13.87 36.49
N PRO A 619 -22.32 -13.27 35.48
CA PRO A 619 -23.30 -13.99 34.66
C PRO A 619 -22.61 -15.00 33.73
N CYS A 620 -22.60 -16.26 34.16
CA CYS A 620 -22.13 -17.38 33.37
C CYS A 620 -23.04 -17.59 32.14
N LEU A 621 -22.48 -17.54 30.94
CA LEU A 621 -23.24 -17.56 29.69
C LEU A 621 -23.37 -18.99 29.14
N ILE A 622 -24.61 -19.47 29.04
CA ILE A 622 -24.94 -20.76 28.42
C ILE A 622 -25.29 -20.53 26.96
N PHE A 623 -24.54 -21.18 26.06
CA PHE A 623 -24.85 -21.25 24.65
C PHE A 623 -25.51 -22.61 24.33
N ASN A 624 -26.61 -22.60 23.59
CA ASN A 624 -27.35 -23.80 23.17
C ASN A 624 -27.31 -23.92 21.63
N PHE A 625 -26.87 -25.05 21.11
CA PHE A 625 -26.81 -25.35 19.68
C PHE A 625 -27.58 -26.62 19.35
N ILE A 626 -28.42 -26.54 18.31
CA ILE A 626 -29.23 -27.66 17.83
C ILE A 626 -28.76 -28.06 16.44
N GLN A 627 -28.11 -29.23 16.33
CA GLN A 627 -27.65 -29.77 15.04
C GLN A 627 -27.85 -31.30 15.01
N SER A 628 -28.23 -31.83 13.85
CA SER A 628 -28.39 -33.27 13.59
C SER A 628 -29.35 -33.99 14.59
N GLY A 629 -30.30 -33.25 15.16
CA GLY A 629 -31.28 -33.75 16.15
C GLY A 629 -30.78 -33.78 17.61
N LEU A 630 -29.54 -33.33 17.86
CA LEU A 630 -28.92 -33.25 19.18
C LEU A 630 -28.89 -31.79 19.68
N GLN A 631 -28.96 -31.63 21.00
CA GLN A 631 -28.73 -30.34 21.67
C GLN A 631 -27.38 -30.35 22.38
N PHE A 632 -26.57 -29.33 22.11
CA PHE A 632 -25.26 -29.13 22.70
C PHE A 632 -25.28 -27.85 23.56
N TYR A 633 -24.94 -28.00 24.83
CA TYR A 633 -24.89 -26.90 25.80
C TYR A 633 -23.43 -26.61 26.17
N LEU A 634 -23.00 -25.35 26.03
CA LEU A 634 -21.66 -24.89 26.37
C LEU A 634 -21.74 -23.77 27.41
N LEU A 635 -21.04 -23.96 28.53
CA LEU A 635 -21.08 -23.10 29.72
C LEU A 635 -19.81 -22.24 29.77
N CYS A 636 -19.94 -20.92 29.64
CA CYS A 636 -18.81 -19.99 29.59
C CYS A 636 -18.78 -19.07 30.81
N LYS A 637 -17.79 -19.28 31.69
CA LYS A 637 -17.72 -18.68 33.03
C LYS A 637 -17.26 -17.22 33.05
N GLU A 638 -16.38 -16.83 32.13
CA GLU A 638 -15.89 -15.47 31.93
C GLU A 638 -15.74 -15.20 30.42
N ILE A 639 -16.09 -14.00 29.96
CA ILE A 639 -15.93 -13.56 28.55
C ILE A 639 -15.23 -12.19 28.45
N ASP A 640 -14.81 -11.59 29.57
CA ASP A 640 -14.17 -10.26 29.55
C ASP A 640 -12.87 -10.26 28.73
N ASN A 641 -12.86 -9.44 27.67
CA ASN A 641 -11.85 -9.36 26.59
C ASN A 641 -11.83 -10.53 25.60
N ALA A 642 -12.67 -11.55 25.75
CA ALA A 642 -12.87 -12.61 24.76
C ALA A 642 -14.01 -12.24 23.78
N ASN A 643 -13.88 -12.65 22.53
CA ASN A 643 -14.95 -12.47 21.53
C ASN A 643 -16.12 -13.44 21.85
N PRO A 644 -17.36 -12.96 22.06
CA PRO A 644 -18.50 -13.80 22.44
C PRO A 644 -18.95 -14.79 21.34
N LEU A 645 -18.41 -14.68 20.12
CA LEU A 645 -18.59 -15.70 19.08
C LEU A 645 -17.63 -16.89 19.22
N ILE A 646 -16.57 -16.83 20.02
CA ILE A 646 -15.61 -17.94 20.20
C ILE A 646 -16.31 -19.24 20.68
N PRO A 647 -17.18 -19.23 21.72
CA PRO A 647 -17.95 -20.42 22.11
C PRO A 647 -18.81 -20.98 20.96
N SER A 648 -19.40 -20.08 20.17
CA SER A 648 -20.28 -20.43 19.03
C SER A 648 -19.52 -21.06 17.86
N ILE A 649 -18.31 -20.57 17.58
CA ILE A 649 -17.42 -21.09 16.54
C ILE A 649 -16.81 -22.43 16.99
N PHE A 650 -16.40 -22.53 18.26
CA PHE A 650 -15.80 -23.73 18.83
C PHE A 650 -16.76 -24.93 18.77
N ILE A 651 -17.99 -24.77 19.27
CA ILE A 651 -18.95 -25.87 19.33
C ILE A 651 -19.38 -26.33 17.93
N GLN A 652 -19.45 -25.43 16.95
CA GLN A 652 -19.64 -25.80 15.55
C GLN A 652 -18.45 -26.60 15.01
N ARG A 653 -17.20 -26.20 15.31
CA ARG A 653 -16.01 -26.98 14.92
C ARG A 653 -15.95 -28.35 15.62
N LEU A 654 -16.34 -28.43 16.88
CA LEU A 654 -16.46 -29.70 17.61
C LEU A 654 -17.45 -30.64 16.92
N ILE A 655 -18.63 -30.14 16.56
CA ILE A 655 -19.63 -30.93 15.81
C ILE A 655 -19.09 -31.38 14.45
N GLU A 656 -18.44 -30.49 13.68
CA GLU A 656 -17.81 -30.87 12.40
C GLU A 656 -16.73 -31.95 12.58
N VAL A 657 -15.90 -31.88 13.64
CA VAL A 657 -14.86 -32.88 13.97
C VAL A 657 -15.49 -34.22 14.39
N MET A 658 -16.56 -34.17 15.19
CA MET A 658 -17.31 -35.39 15.57
C MET A 658 -17.99 -36.04 14.36
N GLU A 659 -18.55 -35.26 13.42
CA GLU A 659 -19.11 -35.77 12.16
C GLU A 659 -18.03 -36.40 11.27
N ASP A 660 -16.80 -35.87 11.26
CA ASP A 660 -15.66 -36.42 10.50
C ASP A 660 -15.07 -37.72 11.10
N TYR A 661 -15.13 -37.88 12.43
CA TYR A 661 -14.65 -39.09 13.12
C TYR A 661 -15.71 -40.18 13.29
N PHE A 662 -16.99 -39.83 13.49
CA PHE A 662 -18.06 -40.77 13.83
C PHE A 662 -19.12 -40.91 12.72
N GLY A 663 -19.05 -40.10 11.66
CA GLY A 663 -20.11 -39.94 10.66
C GLY A 663 -21.36 -39.27 11.26
N ASP A 664 -22.51 -39.48 10.65
CA ASP A 664 -23.80 -38.88 11.05
C ASP A 664 -24.06 -39.04 12.56
N LEU A 665 -24.18 -37.95 13.30
CA LEU A 665 -24.22 -38.01 14.77
C LEU A 665 -25.54 -38.52 15.32
N ASN A 666 -25.43 -39.34 16.37
CA ASN A 666 -26.51 -39.76 17.27
C ASN A 666 -25.88 -40.20 18.60
N SER A 667 -26.68 -40.30 19.66
CA SER A 667 -26.22 -40.67 21.01
C SER A 667 -25.38 -41.96 21.01
N VAL A 668 -25.90 -43.04 20.40
CA VAL A 668 -25.26 -44.35 20.36
C VAL A 668 -23.85 -44.30 19.76
N LYS A 669 -23.64 -43.54 18.67
CA LYS A 669 -22.31 -43.33 18.08
C LYS A 669 -21.39 -42.48 18.95
N ILE A 670 -21.91 -41.45 19.61
CA ILE A 670 -21.13 -40.56 20.46
C ILE A 670 -20.65 -41.31 21.71
N GLU A 671 -21.55 -42.04 22.37
CA GLU A 671 -21.25 -42.93 23.51
C GLU A 671 -20.22 -43.99 23.12
N ALA A 672 -20.40 -44.65 21.96
CA ALA A 672 -19.48 -45.68 21.47
C ALA A 672 -18.07 -45.17 21.11
N ASN A 673 -17.86 -43.85 21.03
CA ASN A 673 -16.57 -43.23 20.74
C ASN A 673 -16.14 -42.20 21.82
N ASN A 674 -16.68 -42.28 23.04
CA ASN A 674 -16.45 -41.28 24.10
C ASN A 674 -14.97 -41.08 24.44
N GLU A 675 -14.14 -42.14 24.40
CA GLU A 675 -12.68 -42.03 24.57
C GLU A 675 -12.03 -41.16 23.47
N ILE A 676 -12.46 -41.30 22.22
CA ILE A 676 -11.95 -40.52 21.09
C ILE A 676 -12.46 -39.09 21.19
N LEU A 677 -13.74 -38.87 21.53
CA LEU A 677 -14.30 -37.54 21.80
C LEU A 677 -13.53 -36.80 22.91
N THR A 678 -13.21 -37.51 23.99
CA THR A 678 -12.41 -36.97 25.10
C THR A 678 -11.02 -36.57 24.63
N LEU A 679 -10.33 -37.43 23.87
CA LEU A 679 -9.01 -37.09 23.30
C LEU A 679 -9.06 -35.93 22.32
N LEU A 680 -10.11 -35.83 21.50
CA LEU A 680 -10.33 -34.70 20.59
C LEU A 680 -10.51 -33.40 21.37
N LEU A 681 -11.39 -33.38 22.39
CA LEU A 681 -11.57 -32.23 23.27
C LEU A 681 -10.26 -31.78 23.94
N TYR A 682 -9.44 -32.72 24.41
CA TYR A 682 -8.11 -32.46 24.99
C TYR A 682 -7.05 -31.93 24.01
N GLN A 683 -7.28 -31.95 22.69
CA GLN A 683 -6.39 -31.33 21.70
C GLN A 683 -7.02 -30.05 21.12
N MET A 684 -8.35 -30.02 21.03
CA MET A 684 -9.12 -28.86 20.56
C MET A 684 -9.20 -27.72 21.58
N LEU A 685 -8.89 -27.96 22.85
CA LEU A 685 -8.84 -26.97 23.93
C LEU A 685 -7.47 -26.97 24.62
N ASP A 686 -6.91 -25.78 24.84
CA ASP A 686 -5.78 -25.54 25.75
C ASP A 686 -6.22 -24.54 26.83
N ASP A 687 -6.02 -24.89 28.10
CA ASP A 687 -6.58 -24.23 29.30
C ASP A 687 -8.04 -23.74 29.14
N GLY A 688 -8.90 -24.58 28.55
CA GLY A 688 -10.32 -24.26 28.29
C GLY A 688 -10.59 -23.32 27.11
N THR A 689 -9.56 -22.84 26.41
CA THR A 689 -9.64 -21.98 25.23
C THR A 689 -9.44 -22.79 23.94
N PRO A 690 -10.18 -22.51 22.84
CA PRO A 690 -9.99 -23.22 21.57
C PRO A 690 -8.57 -23.12 20.99
N TYR A 691 -7.95 -24.27 20.69
CA TYR A 691 -6.58 -24.38 20.22
C TYR A 691 -6.47 -25.18 18.90
N ILE A 692 -6.19 -26.49 18.91
CA ILE A 692 -5.98 -27.26 17.67
C ILE A 692 -7.33 -27.79 17.14
N THR A 693 -8.02 -27.00 16.30
CA THR A 693 -9.28 -27.41 15.66
C THR A 693 -9.14 -27.83 14.19
N ASP A 694 -7.92 -28.10 13.70
CA ASP A 694 -7.69 -28.62 12.34
C ASP A 694 -7.78 -30.16 12.27
N PHE A 695 -8.35 -30.65 11.17
CA PHE A 695 -8.78 -32.03 11.00
C PHE A 695 -7.62 -32.99 10.72
N ASN A 696 -6.57 -32.58 9.99
CA ASN A 696 -5.41 -33.44 9.80
C ASN A 696 -4.49 -33.41 11.01
N LYS A 697 -4.26 -32.23 11.60
CA LYS A 697 -3.51 -32.13 12.87
C LYS A 697 -4.17 -32.99 13.97
N LEU A 698 -5.50 -32.97 14.08
CA LEU A 698 -6.23 -33.86 14.98
C LEU A 698 -6.13 -35.35 14.58
N ARG A 699 -6.12 -35.71 13.30
CA ARG A 699 -5.94 -37.10 12.83
C ARG A 699 -4.54 -37.66 13.04
N ASP A 700 -3.51 -36.81 13.01
CA ASP A 700 -2.13 -37.19 13.34
C ASP A 700 -1.95 -37.38 14.85
N LEU A 701 -2.50 -36.48 15.66
CA LEU A 701 -2.42 -36.52 17.13
C LEU A 701 -3.36 -37.60 17.75
N VAL A 702 -4.58 -37.70 17.24
CA VAL A 702 -5.68 -38.58 17.69
C VAL A 702 -6.05 -39.54 16.56
N SER A 703 -5.13 -40.44 16.22
CA SER A 703 -5.32 -41.34 15.07
C SER A 703 -6.39 -42.42 15.28
N TYR A 704 -7.20 -42.63 14.23
CA TYR A 704 -8.37 -43.53 14.17
C TYR A 704 -8.11 -45.01 14.56
N LYS A 705 -6.84 -45.41 14.77
CA LYS A 705 -6.43 -46.79 15.12
C LYS A 705 -5.64 -46.90 16.43
N SER A 706 -5.47 -45.82 17.18
CA SER A 706 -4.45 -45.71 18.24
C SER A 706 -4.58 -46.79 19.34
N LEU A 707 -5.77 -46.99 19.95
CA LEU A 707 -5.90 -47.98 21.04
C LEU A 707 -5.85 -49.44 20.55
N LEU A 708 -6.66 -49.80 19.54
CA LEU A 708 -6.79 -51.19 19.09
C LEU A 708 -5.49 -51.76 18.51
N SER A 709 -4.70 -50.93 17.82
CA SER A 709 -3.37 -51.31 17.34
C SER A 709 -2.33 -51.40 18.47
N LYS A 710 -2.36 -50.48 19.45
CA LYS A 710 -1.50 -50.57 20.65
C LYS A 710 -1.76 -51.86 21.42
N LEU A 711 -3.02 -52.22 21.68
CA LEU A 711 -3.37 -53.48 22.37
C LEU A 711 -2.83 -54.73 21.65
N LEU A 712 -3.00 -54.81 20.33
CA LEU A 712 -2.49 -55.90 19.50
C LEU A 712 -0.95 -55.95 19.43
N SER A 713 -0.28 -54.79 19.46
CA SER A 713 1.19 -54.71 19.55
C SER A 713 1.74 -55.23 20.88
N SER A 714 1.08 -54.91 22.00
CA SER A 714 1.45 -55.45 23.31
C SER A 714 1.25 -56.97 23.40
N ALA A 715 0.22 -57.53 22.74
CA ALA A 715 0.01 -58.97 22.67
C ALA A 715 1.10 -59.70 21.87
N THR A 716 1.57 -59.12 20.77
CA THR A 716 2.62 -59.73 19.92
C THR A 716 4.02 -59.63 20.52
N THR A 717 4.30 -58.58 21.30
CA THR A 717 5.58 -58.41 22.02
C THR A 717 5.80 -59.47 23.12
N VAL A 718 4.73 -60.07 23.66
CA VAL A 718 4.82 -61.19 24.60
C VAL A 718 5.19 -62.49 23.89
N ALA A 719 4.68 -62.73 22.68
CA ALA A 719 4.93 -63.96 21.92
C ALA A 719 6.36 -64.07 21.37
N SER A 720 6.97 -62.96 20.95
CA SER A 720 8.34 -62.95 20.37
C SER A 720 9.46 -63.15 21.39
N LYS A 721 9.16 -63.17 22.71
CA LYS A 721 10.16 -63.38 23.77
C LYS A 721 10.53 -64.86 24.01
N ALA A 722 10.04 -65.77 23.17
CA ALA A 722 10.07 -67.21 23.36
C ALA A 722 10.90 -68.03 22.32
N THR A 723 11.78 -67.39 21.55
CA THR A 723 12.89 -68.09 20.85
C THR A 723 14.00 -67.09 20.52
N GLY A 724 15.20 -67.30 21.04
CA GLY A 724 16.32 -66.36 20.89
C GLY A 724 17.52 -66.92 20.12
N THR A 725 18.08 -66.09 19.23
CA THR A 725 19.47 -66.22 18.76
C THR A 725 20.04 -64.83 18.43
N ALA A 726 21.36 -64.68 18.44
CA ALA A 726 22.08 -63.42 18.20
C ALA A 726 22.25 -63.14 16.68
N MET A 727 22.91 -62.07 16.18
CA MET A 727 24.00 -61.26 16.75
C MET A 727 24.27 -59.97 15.94
N SER A 728 25.15 -59.11 16.49
CA SER A 728 25.97 -58.06 15.83
C SER A 728 25.42 -56.63 15.78
N ASN A 729 26.30 -55.66 16.08
CA ASN A 729 26.01 -54.23 16.21
C ASN A 729 26.36 -53.43 14.94
N LYS A 730 25.53 -52.43 14.61
CA LYS A 730 25.98 -51.10 14.16
C LYS A 730 25.12 -50.03 14.86
N GLY A 731 25.59 -48.78 14.84
CA GLY A 731 24.98 -47.67 15.59
C GLY A 731 23.65 -47.14 15.01
N PRO A 732 23.07 -46.07 15.61
CA PRO A 732 21.86 -45.43 15.12
C PRO A 732 21.99 -45.03 13.63
N LEU A 733 20.90 -45.22 12.88
CA LEU A 733 20.89 -45.07 11.42
C LEU A 733 20.57 -43.64 10.97
N ASP A 734 21.18 -43.24 9.85
CA ASP A 734 20.82 -42.06 9.08
C ASP A 734 19.32 -42.01 8.72
N LEU A 735 18.76 -40.80 8.69
CA LEU A 735 17.43 -40.51 8.16
C LEU A 735 17.49 -39.52 6.98
N HIS A 736 18.35 -39.83 5.99
CA HIS A 736 18.31 -39.19 4.68
C HIS A 736 18.20 -40.21 3.55
N LYS A 737 17.10 -40.10 2.78
CA LYS A 737 16.78 -40.81 1.52
C LYS A 737 16.52 -42.31 1.69
N THR A 738 15.47 -42.90 1.11
CA THR A 738 14.27 -42.37 0.43
C THR A 738 13.26 -43.50 0.37
N ASN A 739 11.96 -43.21 0.44
CA ASN A 739 10.98 -44.06 -0.23
C ASN A 739 9.78 -43.22 -0.69
N ASN A 740 9.50 -43.24 -1.99
CA ASN A 740 8.43 -42.44 -2.56
C ASN A 740 7.07 -43.09 -2.27
N HIS A 741 6.22 -42.41 -1.51
CA HIS A 741 4.77 -42.50 -1.70
C HIS A 741 4.16 -41.11 -1.68
N GLN A 742 3.43 -40.80 -2.75
CA GLN A 742 2.81 -39.49 -2.95
C GLN A 742 1.41 -39.49 -2.33
N THR A 743 1.24 -38.79 -1.20
CA THR A 743 0.17 -37.79 -1.05
C THR A 743 0.68 -36.68 -0.13
N SER A 744 0.32 -35.44 -0.44
CA SER A 744 0.63 -34.24 0.34
C SER A 744 -0.67 -33.79 1.01
N ASP A 745 -1.01 -34.42 2.13
CA ASP A 745 -2.39 -34.46 2.63
C ASP A 745 -2.92 -33.09 3.10
N ILE A 746 -3.66 -32.41 2.22
CA ILE A 746 -4.40 -31.18 2.51
C ILE A 746 -5.66 -31.50 3.35
N PRO A 747 -5.87 -30.88 4.54
CA PRO A 747 -6.95 -31.25 5.48
C PRO A 747 -8.39 -31.14 4.96
N TRP A 748 -8.62 -30.34 3.91
CA TRP A 748 -9.94 -30.06 3.35
C TRP A 748 -10.17 -30.67 1.95
N ARG A 749 -9.24 -31.51 1.46
CA ARG A 749 -9.36 -32.20 0.16
C ARG A 749 -9.58 -33.70 0.32
N ARG A 750 -10.27 -34.31 -0.65
CA ARG A 750 -10.54 -35.75 -0.64
C ARG A 750 -9.37 -36.52 -1.28
N SER A 751 -8.77 -37.45 -0.55
CA SER A 751 -7.59 -38.26 -0.94
C SER A 751 -7.68 -39.01 -2.27
N ASN A 752 -8.89 -39.11 -2.86
CA ASN A 752 -9.19 -39.96 -4.01
C ASN A 752 -9.47 -39.17 -5.30
N VAL A 753 -9.40 -37.83 -5.26
CA VAL A 753 -9.69 -36.97 -6.41
C VAL A 753 -8.47 -36.88 -7.32
N LYS A 754 -8.66 -37.11 -8.62
CA LYS A 754 -7.67 -36.87 -9.68
C LYS A 754 -8.32 -36.02 -10.76
N HIS A 755 -7.76 -34.84 -10.99
CA HIS A 755 -8.26 -33.92 -12.00
C HIS A 755 -7.84 -34.37 -13.41
N THR A 756 -8.69 -34.09 -14.40
CA THR A 756 -8.44 -34.39 -15.82
C THR A 756 -8.37 -33.13 -16.69
N ASN A 757 -8.65 -31.96 -16.11
CA ASN A 757 -8.62 -30.63 -16.72
C ASN A 757 -8.54 -29.58 -15.61
N ASN A 758 -8.06 -28.38 -15.98
CA ASN A 758 -7.52 -27.39 -15.06
C ASN A 758 -8.19 -26.04 -15.31
N GLU A 759 -9.35 -25.82 -14.68
CA GLU A 759 -10.13 -24.59 -14.87
C GLU A 759 -10.65 -24.03 -13.56
N MET A 760 -10.93 -22.72 -13.57
CA MET A 760 -11.39 -21.90 -12.46
C MET A 760 -12.67 -21.18 -12.84
N TYR A 761 -13.65 -21.10 -11.93
CA TYR A 761 -14.83 -20.26 -12.12
C TYR A 761 -15.23 -19.54 -10.82
N VAL A 762 -14.76 -18.30 -10.68
CA VAL A 762 -15.03 -17.41 -9.54
C VAL A 762 -16.18 -16.46 -9.86
N ASP A 763 -17.20 -16.49 -9.00
CA ASP A 763 -18.32 -15.54 -9.02
C ASP A 763 -18.23 -14.68 -7.75
N VAL A 764 -17.98 -13.38 -7.89
CA VAL A 764 -18.00 -12.44 -6.76
C VAL A 764 -19.43 -11.94 -6.61
N ILE A 765 -20.12 -12.44 -5.59
CA ILE A 765 -21.50 -12.10 -5.27
C ILE A 765 -21.55 -11.66 -3.80
N GLU A 766 -21.77 -10.37 -3.57
CA GLU A 766 -22.28 -9.90 -2.28
C GLU A 766 -23.80 -10.09 -2.25
N THR A 767 -24.33 -10.56 -1.13
CA THR A 767 -25.75 -10.47 -0.81
C THR A 767 -25.93 -9.64 0.45
N VAL A 768 -26.44 -8.43 0.29
CA VAL A 768 -26.71 -7.50 1.40
C VAL A 768 -28.11 -7.77 1.93
N ASN A 769 -28.22 -8.05 3.24
CA ASN A 769 -29.50 -8.10 3.95
C ASN A 769 -29.62 -6.85 4.84
N VAL A 770 -30.66 -6.04 4.59
CA VAL A 770 -31.01 -4.87 5.42
C VAL A 770 -32.30 -5.17 6.16
N ILE A 771 -32.28 -5.13 7.50
CA ILE A 771 -33.49 -5.28 8.32
C ILE A 771 -33.98 -3.88 8.70
N ILE A 772 -35.21 -3.53 8.31
CA ILE A 772 -35.87 -2.26 8.63
C ILE A 772 -37.05 -2.52 9.55
N LYS A 773 -37.00 -1.94 10.76
CA LYS A 773 -38.15 -1.86 11.69
C LYS A 773 -39.07 -0.70 11.29
N PRO A 774 -40.40 -0.80 11.43
CA PRO A 774 -41.31 0.32 11.20
C PRO A 774 -41.04 1.50 12.14
N THR A 775 -41.12 2.74 11.64
CA THR A 775 -41.02 3.96 12.46
C THR A 775 -42.37 4.66 12.55
N THR A 776 -42.86 4.87 13.78
CA THR A 776 -44.25 5.30 14.06
C THR A 776 -44.43 6.82 14.09
N LYS A 777 -44.10 7.51 12.98
CA LYS A 777 -44.26 8.97 12.89
C LYS A 777 -45.72 9.39 12.63
N LYS A 778 -46.32 10.07 13.61
CA LYS A 778 -47.65 10.68 13.50
C LYS A 778 -47.67 11.78 12.43
N ALA A 779 -48.49 11.60 11.39
CA ALA A 779 -48.63 12.58 10.33
C ALA A 779 -49.37 13.85 10.79
N LYS A 780 -48.73 15.03 10.66
CA LYS A 780 -49.44 16.33 10.64
C LYS A 780 -48.62 17.44 9.95
N ARG A 781 -48.99 17.70 8.69
CA ARG A 781 -48.90 18.95 7.91
C ARG A 781 -47.78 19.99 8.22
N HIS A 782 -46.81 20.00 7.29
CA HIS A 782 -46.41 21.16 6.46
C HIS A 782 -45.34 22.17 6.95
N LEU A 783 -44.33 22.33 6.07
CA LEU A 783 -43.40 23.45 5.82
C LEU A 783 -42.20 23.76 6.76
N GLN A 784 -41.04 23.77 6.08
CA GLN A 784 -39.78 24.51 6.30
C GLN A 784 -38.84 24.17 7.47
N SER A 785 -37.78 23.44 7.06
CA SER A 785 -36.35 23.63 7.40
C SER A 785 -35.80 23.33 8.80
N GLU A 786 -34.54 22.89 8.77
CA GLU A 786 -33.56 22.81 9.88
C GLU A 786 -33.70 21.66 10.91
N LYS A 787 -32.86 20.64 10.65
CA LYS A 787 -31.98 19.94 11.61
C LYS A 787 -32.54 18.85 12.55
N GLN A 788 -31.67 17.83 12.70
CA GLN A 788 -31.60 16.74 13.67
C GLN A 788 -32.55 15.52 13.55
N ASN A 789 -31.88 14.37 13.65
CA ASN A 789 -32.31 13.05 14.12
C ASN A 789 -33.57 12.42 13.50
N GLN A 790 -33.34 11.53 12.53
CA GLN A 790 -34.19 10.37 12.28
C GLN A 790 -33.32 9.11 12.39
N GLY A 791 -33.38 8.44 13.56
CA GLY A 791 -32.68 7.18 13.75
C GLY A 791 -33.42 6.04 13.07
N PHE A 792 -32.67 5.16 12.40
CA PHE A 792 -33.15 3.87 11.93
C PHE A 792 -32.38 2.79 12.70
N ASP A 793 -33.08 2.01 13.52
CA ASP A 793 -32.53 0.79 14.13
C ASP A 793 -32.49 -0.33 13.08
N SER A 794 -31.54 -0.21 12.15
CA SER A 794 -31.29 -1.16 11.08
C SER A 794 -30.01 -1.96 11.36
N ALA A 795 -30.16 -3.27 11.57
CA ALA A 795 -29.05 -4.21 11.56
C ALA A 795 -28.78 -4.67 10.11
N PHE A 796 -27.50 -4.68 9.74
CA PHE A 796 -27.04 -5.07 8.41
C PHE A 796 -26.29 -6.40 8.48
N TYR A 797 -26.66 -7.35 7.62
CA TYR A 797 -25.99 -8.64 7.50
C TYR A 797 -25.63 -8.90 6.04
N SER A 798 -24.39 -8.64 5.67
CA SER A 798 -23.87 -9.14 4.39
C SER A 798 -23.61 -10.65 4.46
N SER A 799 -23.53 -11.29 3.30
CA SER A 799 -22.88 -12.58 3.15
C SER A 799 -22.41 -12.74 1.71
N ALA A 800 -21.10 -12.92 1.54
CA ALA A 800 -20.51 -13.27 0.25
C ALA A 800 -20.48 -14.80 0.04
N SER A 801 -20.30 -15.21 -1.22
CA SER A 801 -20.12 -16.62 -1.60
C SER A 801 -19.22 -16.75 -2.83
N SER A 802 -17.96 -16.32 -2.70
CA SER A 802 -16.89 -16.59 -3.67
C SER A 802 -16.62 -18.08 -3.81
N LYS A 803 -16.19 -18.52 -5.00
CA LYS A 803 -15.88 -19.92 -5.41
C LYS A 803 -14.56 -19.94 -6.23
N SER A 804 -14.04 -21.11 -6.63
CA SER A 804 -12.59 -21.41 -6.52
C SER A 804 -11.80 -21.75 -7.83
N LEU A 805 -10.44 -21.83 -7.74
CA LEU A 805 -9.48 -22.09 -8.84
C LEU A 805 -9.51 -23.55 -9.39
N ASN A 806 -8.81 -23.89 -10.51
CA ASN A 806 -7.45 -24.49 -10.47
C ASN A 806 -6.64 -24.55 -11.83
N HIS A 807 -5.38 -25.04 -11.75
CA HIS A 807 -4.23 -25.19 -12.70
C HIS A 807 -3.68 -26.69 -12.64
N ASP A 808 -2.37 -27.01 -12.92
CA ASP A 808 -1.59 -28.29 -12.65
C ASP A 808 -1.78 -29.57 -13.54
N ILE A 809 -0.83 -30.43 -13.99
CA ILE A 809 0.60 -30.78 -13.71
C ILE A 809 1.07 -31.86 -14.76
N GLU A 810 2.30 -32.33 -15.06
CA GLU A 810 3.74 -32.20 -14.67
C GLU A 810 4.61 -32.75 -15.87
N ASN A 811 5.90 -32.41 -16.06
CA ASN A 811 7.10 -33.19 -15.63
C ASN A 811 8.41 -32.43 -15.99
N HIS A 812 9.52 -32.52 -15.23
CA HIS A 812 9.91 -33.53 -14.25
C HIS A 812 10.09 -33.03 -12.81
N LEU A 813 9.47 -33.76 -11.86
CA LEU A 813 9.63 -33.73 -10.39
C LEU A 813 9.32 -32.41 -9.67
N ILE A 814 8.80 -32.54 -8.44
CA ILE A 814 8.26 -31.51 -7.51
C ILE A 814 6.75 -31.29 -7.69
N SER A 815 5.99 -31.57 -6.63
CA SER A 815 4.52 -31.52 -6.51
C SER A 815 4.02 -30.17 -5.96
N GLY A 816 2.73 -29.81 -6.06
CA GLY A 816 1.60 -30.62 -6.54
C GLY A 816 0.22 -29.96 -6.54
N TYR A 817 0.12 -28.68 -6.17
CA TYR A 817 -1.15 -27.99 -5.96
C TYR A 817 -1.14 -26.52 -6.37
N ILE A 818 -2.36 -26.01 -6.51
CA ILE A 818 -2.68 -24.65 -6.91
C ILE A 818 -3.23 -23.88 -5.72
N ASP A 819 -2.55 -22.79 -5.38
CA ASP A 819 -2.96 -21.83 -4.36
C ASP A 819 -3.39 -20.50 -5.00
N GLY A 820 -4.24 -19.74 -4.32
CA GLY A 820 -4.95 -18.60 -4.91
C GLY A 820 -5.24 -17.45 -3.94
N GLU A 821 -4.99 -16.23 -4.39
CA GLU A 821 -5.13 -15.00 -3.61
C GLU A 821 -6.32 -14.15 -4.06
N ILE A 822 -7.13 -13.68 -3.11
CA ILE A 822 -8.13 -12.62 -3.32
C ILE A 822 -7.88 -11.48 -2.33
N ASN A 823 -7.67 -10.28 -2.85
CA ASN A 823 -7.41 -9.05 -2.09
C ASN A 823 -8.69 -8.17 -1.97
N PHE A 824 -8.86 -7.46 -0.85
CA PHE A 824 -10.03 -6.66 -0.49
C PHE A 824 -9.63 -5.24 -0.04
N LEU A 825 -9.91 -4.24 -0.89
CA LEU A 825 -9.47 -2.84 -0.73
C LEU A 825 -9.83 -2.12 0.60
N ARG A 826 -10.83 -2.57 1.36
CA ARG A 826 -11.35 -1.84 2.53
C ARG A 826 -11.85 -2.78 3.64
N THR A 827 -10.95 -3.17 4.54
CA THR A 827 -11.21 -4.20 5.56
C THR A 827 -11.44 -3.70 6.98
N SER A 828 -11.14 -2.44 7.29
CA SER A 828 -11.29 -1.81 8.62
C SER A 828 -12.74 -1.66 9.13
N ARG A 829 -13.70 -2.31 8.47
CA ARG A 829 -15.14 -2.30 8.72
C ARG A 829 -15.77 -3.70 8.66
N ILE A 830 -14.96 -4.73 8.40
CA ILE A 830 -15.40 -6.13 8.27
C ILE A 830 -15.30 -6.78 9.64
N GLU A 831 -16.45 -7.01 10.28
CA GLU A 831 -16.50 -7.71 11.57
C GLU A 831 -16.42 -9.22 11.36
N LEU A 832 -15.40 -9.82 11.99
CA LEU A 832 -15.24 -11.25 12.29
C LEU A 832 -15.73 -12.19 11.18
N PRO A 833 -14.98 -12.32 10.06
CA PRO A 833 -15.38 -13.17 8.96
C PRO A 833 -15.38 -14.66 9.34
N SER A 834 -16.42 -15.36 8.88
CA SER A 834 -16.47 -16.82 8.84
C SER A 834 -15.75 -17.29 7.58
N LEU A 835 -14.61 -17.94 7.77
CA LEU A 835 -13.72 -18.41 6.70
C LEU A 835 -13.84 -19.93 6.49
N HIS A 836 -13.84 -20.34 5.23
CA HIS A 836 -13.77 -21.75 4.83
C HIS A 836 -12.41 -22.34 5.21
N ARG A 837 -12.38 -23.62 5.60
CA ARG A 837 -11.15 -24.34 6.01
C ARG A 837 -10.04 -24.42 4.96
N CYS A 838 -10.25 -23.89 3.75
CA CYS A 838 -9.23 -23.82 2.70
C CYS A 838 -8.42 -22.53 2.70
N ILE A 839 -8.86 -21.53 3.47
CA ILE A 839 -8.21 -20.23 3.59
C ILE A 839 -7.12 -20.31 4.64
N ASP A 840 -5.97 -19.74 4.31
CA ASP A 840 -4.93 -19.45 5.27
C ASP A 840 -5.42 -18.35 6.23
N PHE A 841 -5.72 -18.75 7.46
CA PHE A 841 -6.21 -17.86 8.51
C PHE A 841 -5.12 -16.90 8.99
N ASP A 842 -3.86 -17.35 9.01
CA ASP A 842 -2.74 -16.58 9.53
C ASP A 842 -2.43 -15.43 8.56
N VAL A 843 -2.41 -15.70 7.25
CA VAL A 843 -2.36 -14.66 6.20
C VAL A 843 -3.52 -13.67 6.32
N TRP A 844 -4.76 -14.12 6.55
CA TRP A 844 -5.88 -13.20 6.75
C TRP A 844 -5.76 -12.35 8.03
N ASN A 845 -5.25 -12.93 9.11
CA ASN A 845 -5.14 -12.29 10.41
C ASN A 845 -4.01 -11.24 10.44
N GLU A 846 -2.85 -11.57 9.87
CA GLU A 846 -1.73 -10.65 9.66
C GLU A 846 -2.07 -9.57 8.62
N LYS A 847 -2.58 -10.00 7.45
CA LYS A 847 -2.82 -9.14 6.29
C LYS A 847 -4.33 -9.00 6.05
N ARG A 848 -5.02 -8.37 7.01
CA ARG A 848 -6.48 -8.12 6.98
C ARG A 848 -6.95 -7.53 5.66
N GLY A 849 -7.44 -8.38 4.76
CA GLY A 849 -7.71 -8.02 3.37
C GLY A 849 -7.15 -8.98 2.33
N ILE A 850 -6.41 -10.01 2.72
CA ILE A 850 -5.90 -11.03 1.83
C ILE A 850 -6.48 -12.39 2.24
N LEU A 851 -7.18 -13.05 1.33
CA LEU A 851 -7.54 -14.46 1.45
C LEU A 851 -6.63 -15.26 0.51
N SER A 852 -5.60 -15.92 1.04
CA SER A 852 -4.92 -17.01 0.33
C SER A 852 -5.69 -18.32 0.57
N PHE A 853 -5.85 -19.17 -0.44
CA PHE A 853 -6.56 -20.45 -0.30
C PHE A 853 -6.26 -21.47 -1.41
N ILE A 854 -5.98 -22.72 -0.99
CA ILE A 854 -5.87 -23.86 -1.90
C ILE A 854 -7.28 -24.46 -2.11
N PRO A 855 -7.88 -24.42 -3.32
CA PRO A 855 -9.30 -24.69 -3.51
C PRO A 855 -9.85 -26.02 -2.98
N PRO A 856 -11.05 -26.03 -2.37
CA PRO A 856 -11.80 -27.24 -2.07
C PRO A 856 -12.48 -27.81 -3.34
N ASP A 857 -12.86 -29.08 -3.28
CA ASP A 857 -13.50 -29.78 -4.40
C ASP A 857 -14.88 -29.20 -4.75
N GLY A 858 -14.97 -28.45 -5.85
CA GLY A 858 -16.24 -28.01 -6.46
C GLY A 858 -16.79 -26.67 -5.96
N LYS A 859 -18.11 -26.56 -5.88
CA LYS A 859 -18.83 -25.28 -5.75
C LYS A 859 -18.92 -24.79 -4.28
N SER A 860 -17.82 -24.36 -3.67
CA SER A 860 -17.74 -24.01 -2.22
C SER A 860 -17.57 -22.52 -1.92
N THR A 861 -18.18 -22.01 -0.84
CA THR A 861 -18.09 -20.61 -0.36
C THR A 861 -16.78 -20.38 0.39
N LEU A 862 -16.01 -19.34 0.06
CA LEU A 862 -14.76 -19.04 0.77
C LEU A 862 -14.95 -18.17 2.03
N MET A 863 -15.54 -16.96 1.93
CA MET A 863 -15.71 -16.04 3.07
C MET A 863 -17.15 -15.50 3.20
N ARG A 864 -17.64 -15.42 4.44
CA ARG A 864 -18.79 -14.60 4.87
C ARG A 864 -18.35 -13.63 5.97
N TYR A 865 -19.00 -12.49 6.15
CA TYR A 865 -18.63 -11.47 7.12
C TYR A 865 -19.82 -10.59 7.50
N GLN A 866 -19.72 -9.85 8.59
CA GLN A 866 -20.68 -8.81 8.99
C GLN A 866 -20.03 -7.43 8.89
N ILE A 867 -20.86 -6.37 8.88
CA ILE A 867 -20.41 -4.97 8.82
C ILE A 867 -21.38 -4.15 9.67
N ASP A 868 -20.94 -3.67 10.83
CA ASP A 868 -21.71 -2.67 11.58
C ASP A 868 -21.53 -1.28 10.94
N LEU A 869 -22.64 -0.72 10.44
CA LEU A 869 -22.67 0.62 9.84
C LEU A 869 -22.87 1.75 10.87
N ASN A 870 -23.08 1.41 12.15
CA ASN A 870 -23.28 2.38 13.23
C ASN A 870 -21.98 2.79 13.93
N GLN A 871 -20.97 1.91 14.00
CA GLN A 871 -19.64 2.21 14.54
C GLN A 871 -18.85 3.24 13.69
N THR A 872 -19.16 4.52 13.86
CA THR A 872 -18.43 5.65 13.22
C THR A 872 -18.05 6.78 14.19
N ASN A 873 -18.28 6.64 15.49
CA ASN A 873 -18.07 7.71 16.48
C ASN A 873 -16.74 7.67 17.28
N GLN A 874 -15.90 6.64 17.15
CA GLN A 874 -14.70 6.51 18.01
C GLN A 874 -13.40 7.17 17.47
N TYR A 875 -13.33 7.52 16.17
CA TYR A 875 -12.10 8.07 15.56
C TYR A 875 -12.26 9.50 15.00
N GLY A 876 -12.63 10.42 15.88
CA GLY A 876 -12.05 11.77 16.03
C GLY A 876 -12.05 12.79 14.88
N THR A 877 -12.51 12.45 13.67
CA THR A 877 -12.41 13.32 12.49
C THR A 877 -13.71 14.09 12.23
N SER A 878 -13.59 15.34 11.79
CA SER A 878 -14.65 16.36 11.89
C SER A 878 -15.81 16.23 10.87
N ASN A 879 -15.79 15.22 10.00
CA ASN A 879 -16.81 15.02 8.97
C ASN A 879 -17.97 14.14 9.45
N LYS A 880 -19.12 14.77 9.72
CA LYS A 880 -20.39 14.09 10.08
C LYS A 880 -21.03 13.34 8.91
N GLN A 881 -20.41 12.25 8.47
CA GLN A 881 -20.96 11.31 7.49
C GLN A 881 -20.90 9.88 8.02
N SER A 882 -22.02 9.41 8.61
CA SER A 882 -22.26 7.98 8.85
C SER A 882 -22.14 7.20 7.54
N MET A 883 -21.76 5.92 7.61
CA MET A 883 -21.62 5.07 6.42
C MET A 883 -22.93 4.86 5.65
N LEU A 884 -24.09 5.08 6.29
CA LEU A 884 -25.39 5.22 5.62
C LEU A 884 -25.40 6.32 4.55
N SER A 885 -24.53 7.32 4.66
CA SER A 885 -24.33 8.38 3.66
C SER A 885 -23.21 8.09 2.63
N MET A 886 -22.61 6.89 2.66
CA MET A 886 -22.01 6.27 1.47
C MET A 886 -23.06 5.47 0.68
N ILE A 887 -24.08 4.91 1.35
CA ILE A 887 -25.32 4.39 0.73
C ILE A 887 -26.26 5.57 0.33
N LYS A 888 -25.71 6.64 -0.24
CA LYS A 888 -26.32 7.98 -0.34
C LYS A 888 -27.44 8.12 -1.38
N SER A 889 -28.04 7.00 -1.79
CA SER A 889 -28.85 6.93 -3.01
C SER A 889 -29.87 5.78 -3.05
N THR A 890 -29.73 4.70 -2.28
CA THR A 890 -30.81 3.69 -2.12
C THR A 890 -31.62 3.99 -0.86
N SER A 891 -32.44 5.03 -0.92
CA SER A 891 -33.35 5.43 0.16
C SER A 891 -34.64 4.61 0.13
N ILE A 892 -34.68 3.48 0.85
CA ILE A 892 -35.89 2.65 0.93
C ILE A 892 -36.87 3.27 1.93
N GLU A 893 -37.68 4.20 1.42
CA GLU A 893 -38.76 4.88 2.13
C GLU A 893 -40.00 3.98 2.22
N ALA A 894 -39.99 3.06 3.19
CA ALA A 894 -41.20 2.37 3.64
C ALA A 894 -42.14 3.37 4.34
N GLU A 895 -42.99 4.06 3.57
CA GLU A 895 -43.95 5.03 4.08
C GLU A 895 -45.17 4.32 4.70
N PHE A 896 -45.13 4.13 6.03
CA PHE A 896 -46.21 3.48 6.79
C PHE A 896 -47.45 4.40 6.95
N ILE A 897 -48.24 4.53 5.87
CA ILE A 897 -49.54 5.22 5.90
C ILE A 897 -50.59 4.34 6.60
N CYS A 898 -50.53 4.25 7.94
CA CYS A 898 -51.67 3.76 8.71
C CYS A 898 -52.81 4.78 8.62
N HIS A 899 -53.84 4.46 7.83
CA HIS A 899 -55.17 5.03 8.04
C HIS A 899 -55.73 4.52 9.39
N GLU A 900 -56.58 5.32 10.03
CA GLU A 900 -57.19 4.90 11.29
C GLU A 900 -58.08 3.67 11.05
N ASN A 901 -57.82 2.61 11.83
CA ASN A 901 -58.54 1.33 11.82
C ASN A 901 -58.38 0.42 10.57
N THR A 902 -57.27 0.48 9.82
CA THR A 902 -56.95 -0.54 8.79
C THR A 902 -55.59 -1.23 9.00
N SER A 903 -55.46 -2.43 8.43
CA SER A 903 -54.22 -3.24 8.39
C SER A 903 -53.48 -3.13 7.05
N ASP A 904 -53.79 -2.11 6.25
CA ASP A 904 -53.12 -1.81 4.99
C ASP A 904 -51.72 -1.23 5.23
N PHE A 905 -50.81 -1.49 4.29
CA PHE A 905 -49.47 -0.90 4.27
C PHE A 905 -48.93 -0.72 2.85
N GLU A 906 -48.04 0.25 2.69
CA GLU A 906 -47.32 0.54 1.44
C GLU A 906 -45.81 0.38 1.65
N ILE A 907 -45.11 -0.13 0.64
CA ILE A 907 -43.65 -0.17 0.56
C ILE A 907 -43.26 0.51 -0.76
N ARG A 908 -42.58 1.66 -0.68
CA ARG A 908 -41.97 2.34 -1.82
C ARG A 908 -40.46 2.05 -1.83
N LEU A 909 -39.89 1.78 -3.00
CA LEU A 909 -38.47 1.52 -3.19
C LEU A 909 -37.87 2.61 -4.09
N ASN A 910 -37.27 3.65 -3.48
CA ASN A 910 -36.49 4.64 -4.22
C ASN A 910 -35.04 4.15 -4.29
N LEU A 911 -34.57 3.86 -5.51
CA LEU A 911 -33.31 3.15 -5.77
C LEU A 911 -32.25 4.08 -6.37
N SER A 912 -30.98 3.75 -6.11
CA SER A 912 -29.83 4.58 -6.47
C SER A 912 -29.63 4.85 -7.96
N PRO A 913 -29.52 6.12 -8.40
CA PRO A 913 -29.03 6.47 -9.73
C PRO A 913 -27.62 5.96 -10.06
N SER A 914 -26.77 5.73 -9.06
CA SER A 914 -25.41 5.19 -9.22
C SER A 914 -25.35 3.65 -9.25
N ILE A 915 -26.48 2.94 -9.12
CA ILE A 915 -26.55 1.49 -9.35
C ILE A 915 -27.11 1.26 -10.75
N SER A 916 -26.28 0.76 -11.67
CA SER A 916 -26.67 0.53 -13.07
C SER A 916 -27.65 -0.63 -13.26
N LYS A 917 -27.59 -1.65 -12.40
CA LYS A 917 -28.43 -2.87 -12.47
C LYS A 917 -28.52 -3.61 -11.12
N ILE A 918 -29.69 -4.15 -10.80
CA ILE A 918 -29.87 -5.15 -9.72
C ILE A 918 -30.46 -6.43 -10.34
N ASP A 919 -29.79 -7.57 -10.17
CA ASP A 919 -30.23 -8.83 -10.79
C ASP A 919 -31.48 -9.41 -10.13
N SER A 920 -31.52 -9.40 -8.80
CA SER A 920 -32.68 -9.75 -7.98
C SER A 920 -32.64 -8.99 -6.65
N LEU A 921 -33.78 -8.41 -6.26
CA LEU A 921 -34.07 -7.82 -4.96
C LEU A 921 -35.31 -8.51 -4.39
N ASN A 922 -35.17 -9.16 -3.23
CA ASN A 922 -36.24 -9.76 -2.46
C ASN A 922 -36.59 -8.87 -1.27
N VAL A 923 -37.88 -8.75 -0.98
CA VAL A 923 -38.44 -8.03 0.16
C VAL A 923 -39.23 -9.05 0.98
N GLU A 924 -38.58 -9.64 2.00
CA GLU A 924 -39.25 -10.51 2.98
C GLU A 924 -39.98 -9.61 3.99
N ILE A 925 -41.31 -9.65 3.96
CA ILE A 925 -42.21 -8.94 4.87
C ILE A 925 -42.61 -9.91 5.97
N VAL A 926 -42.41 -9.55 7.23
CA VAL A 926 -42.64 -10.43 8.39
C VAL A 926 -43.58 -9.74 9.38
N CYS A 927 -44.74 -10.36 9.63
CA CYS A 927 -45.71 -9.93 10.65
C CYS A 927 -45.18 -10.13 12.08
N GLU A 928 -45.82 -9.49 13.04
CA GLU A 928 -45.55 -9.70 14.47
C GLU A 928 -45.94 -11.09 14.96
N HIS A 929 -46.89 -11.76 14.28
CA HIS A 929 -47.44 -13.04 14.71
C HIS A 929 -47.52 -14.06 13.55
N PRO A 930 -47.19 -15.36 13.76
CA PRO A 930 -47.18 -16.37 12.69
C PRO A 930 -48.55 -16.67 12.07
N GLU A 931 -49.64 -16.48 12.81
CA GLU A 931 -51.01 -16.72 12.35
C GLU A 931 -51.51 -15.67 11.35
N ASP A 932 -50.84 -14.52 11.22
CA ASP A 932 -51.20 -13.46 10.28
C ASP A 932 -50.88 -13.84 8.82
N GLN A 933 -51.76 -13.49 7.88
CA GLN A 933 -51.54 -13.66 6.44
C GLN A 933 -51.37 -12.32 5.72
N ILE A 934 -50.29 -12.16 4.96
CA ILE A 934 -50.06 -10.98 4.13
C ILE A 934 -50.74 -11.17 2.77
N LYS A 935 -51.73 -10.34 2.47
CA LYS A 935 -52.39 -10.27 1.17
C LYS A 935 -51.81 -9.11 0.36
N MET A 936 -51.44 -9.36 -0.90
CA MET A 936 -51.15 -8.32 -1.87
C MET A 936 -52.45 -7.69 -2.38
N ASN A 937 -52.57 -6.37 -2.28
CA ASN A 937 -53.70 -5.61 -2.82
C ASN A 937 -53.35 -4.95 -4.17
N ARG A 938 -52.10 -4.47 -4.33
CA ARG A 938 -51.57 -4.00 -5.61
C ARG A 938 -50.04 -4.06 -5.61
N VAL A 939 -49.44 -4.58 -6.67
CA VAL A 939 -48.01 -4.42 -6.94
C VAL A 939 -47.84 -3.69 -8.27
N THR A 940 -46.80 -2.85 -8.38
CA THR A 940 -46.48 -2.15 -9.64
C THR A 940 -45.48 -2.91 -10.51
N HIS A 941 -44.52 -3.61 -9.89
CA HIS A 941 -43.46 -4.37 -10.54
C HIS A 941 -43.04 -5.55 -9.64
N GLY A 942 -42.59 -6.66 -10.21
CA GLY A 942 -42.10 -7.83 -9.47
C GLY A 942 -43.19 -8.81 -9.00
N ASP A 943 -42.74 -10.00 -8.61
CA ASP A 943 -43.57 -11.14 -8.24
C ASP A 943 -43.85 -11.15 -6.72
N PHE A 944 -45.05 -11.53 -6.29
CA PHE A 944 -45.38 -11.69 -4.86
C PHE A 944 -45.69 -13.15 -4.51
N SER A 945 -45.19 -13.62 -3.36
CA SER A 945 -45.38 -14.97 -2.84
C SER A 945 -45.56 -14.95 -1.32
N SER A 946 -46.79 -15.15 -0.84
CA SER A 946 -47.01 -15.51 0.57
C SER A 946 -46.33 -16.85 0.90
N LYS A 947 -45.81 -16.98 2.11
CA LYS A 947 -45.08 -18.17 2.62
C LYS A 947 -45.79 -18.89 3.77
N GLY A 948 -46.85 -18.30 4.32
CA GLY A 948 -47.41 -18.71 5.62
C GLY A 948 -46.55 -18.24 6.79
N ASN A 949 -46.92 -18.61 8.01
CA ASN A 949 -46.24 -18.27 9.27
C ASN A 949 -45.86 -16.78 9.39
N GLY A 950 -46.79 -15.86 9.11
CA GLY A 950 -46.58 -14.42 9.18
C GLY A 950 -45.72 -13.82 8.06
N LYS A 951 -45.31 -14.60 7.05
CA LYS A 951 -44.30 -14.20 6.07
C LYS A 951 -44.79 -14.14 4.63
N ALA A 952 -44.24 -13.19 3.88
CA ALA A 952 -44.35 -13.12 2.42
C ALA A 952 -43.10 -12.52 1.78
N GLU A 953 -42.84 -12.87 0.52
CA GLU A 953 -41.78 -12.32 -0.31
C GLU A 953 -42.36 -11.48 -1.45
N TRP A 954 -41.74 -10.33 -1.73
CA TRP A 954 -41.91 -9.58 -2.98
C TRP A 954 -40.56 -9.51 -3.71
N ILE A 955 -40.47 -10.13 -4.88
CA ILE A 955 -39.24 -10.35 -5.63
C ILE A 955 -39.24 -9.54 -6.93
N LEU A 956 -38.29 -8.63 -7.03
CA LEU A 956 -38.06 -7.77 -8.19
C LEU A 956 -36.80 -8.23 -8.93
N ARG A 957 -36.92 -8.50 -10.23
CA ARG A 957 -35.82 -9.06 -11.06
C ARG A 957 -35.39 -8.06 -12.12
N GLN A 958 -34.08 -8.02 -12.41
CA GLN A 958 -33.47 -7.23 -13.49
C GLN A 958 -33.80 -5.72 -13.44
N LEU A 959 -33.86 -5.14 -12.23
CA LEU A 959 -34.17 -3.73 -12.02
C LEU A 959 -33.11 -2.79 -12.61
N LYS A 960 -33.57 -1.63 -13.11
CA LYS A 960 -32.76 -0.50 -13.53
C LYS A 960 -33.21 0.76 -12.76
N PRO A 961 -32.51 1.14 -11.68
CA PRO A 961 -32.92 2.22 -10.78
C PRO A 961 -33.30 3.55 -11.46
N ASN A 962 -32.59 3.96 -12.51
CA ASN A 962 -32.82 5.23 -13.22
C ASN A 962 -34.13 5.32 -14.05
N VAL A 963 -35.06 4.36 -13.94
CA VAL A 963 -36.24 4.29 -14.83
C VAL A 963 -37.58 4.34 -14.07
N PHE A 964 -37.67 3.78 -12.86
CA PHE A 964 -38.90 3.77 -12.05
C PHE A 964 -38.63 3.37 -10.59
N SER A 965 -39.43 3.89 -9.66
CA SER A 965 -39.49 3.41 -8.26
C SER A 965 -40.55 2.31 -8.12
N PRO A 966 -40.19 1.06 -7.78
CA PRO A 966 -41.18 0.03 -7.49
C PRO A 966 -41.97 0.32 -6.21
N VAL A 967 -43.25 -0.07 -6.22
CA VAL A 967 -44.19 0.09 -5.11
C VAL A 967 -45.06 -1.16 -4.94
N PHE A 968 -45.23 -1.59 -3.68
CA PHE A 968 -46.12 -2.65 -3.24
C PHE A 968 -47.15 -2.12 -2.22
N TYR A 969 -48.39 -2.56 -2.34
CA TYR A 969 -49.49 -2.34 -1.40
C TYR A 969 -50.03 -3.68 -0.94
N GLY A 970 -50.08 -3.88 0.36
CA GLY A 970 -50.65 -5.08 0.98
C GLY A 970 -51.58 -4.74 2.13
N SER A 971 -52.25 -5.78 2.64
CA SER A 971 -53.02 -5.74 3.88
C SER A 971 -52.75 -7.02 4.67
N ILE A 972 -52.60 -6.90 5.98
CA ILE A 972 -52.50 -8.07 6.86
C ILE A 972 -53.92 -8.52 7.22
N ILE A 973 -54.21 -9.79 6.94
CA ILE A 973 -55.40 -10.49 7.42
C ILE A 973 -54.96 -11.26 8.66
N SER A 974 -55.31 -10.74 9.84
CA SER A 974 -55.12 -11.48 11.09
C SER A 974 -56.13 -12.61 11.15
N ASN A 975 -55.64 -13.84 11.19
CA ASN A 975 -56.48 -15.03 11.06
C ASN A 975 -57.13 -15.43 12.39
N THR A 976 -57.69 -14.45 13.11
CA THR A 976 -58.40 -14.61 14.38
C THR A 976 -59.87 -15.00 14.18
N GLU A 977 -60.12 -15.95 13.29
CA GLU A 977 -61.39 -16.71 13.18
C GLU A 977 -61.15 -17.95 12.29
N ASN A 978 -60.92 -19.08 12.96
CA ASN A 978 -60.87 -20.48 12.50
C ASN A 978 -60.27 -21.32 13.66
N SER A 979 -60.98 -21.88 14.64
CA SER A 979 -62.43 -21.97 14.92
C SER A 979 -63.31 -22.25 13.72
N SER A 980 -62.97 -23.29 12.96
CA SER A 980 -63.85 -23.89 11.96
C SER A 980 -64.90 -24.76 12.65
N ASP A 981 -65.87 -24.11 13.30
CA ASP A 981 -67.20 -24.67 13.49
C ASP A 981 -68.07 -24.08 12.37
N GLU A 982 -67.98 -24.66 11.17
CA GLU A 982 -69.03 -24.45 10.17
C GLU A 982 -70.26 -25.24 10.62
N GLU A 983 -71.40 -24.55 10.77
CA GLU A 983 -72.67 -25.14 11.16
C GLU A 983 -73.19 -26.06 10.05
N GLU A 984 -73.34 -27.37 10.31
CA GLU A 984 -74.39 -28.13 9.62
C GLU A 984 -75.73 -27.83 10.31
N GLU A 985 -76.56 -27.01 9.65
CA GLU A 985 -77.97 -26.88 10.01
C GLU A 985 -78.73 -28.20 9.74
N GLU A 986 -79.20 -28.87 10.80
CA GLU A 986 -80.50 -29.55 10.75
C GLU A 986 -81.47 -28.91 11.76
N GLU A 987 -82.49 -28.24 11.20
CA GLU A 987 -83.90 -28.19 11.63
C GLU A 987 -84.26 -28.19 13.16
N LYS A 988 -85.16 -27.34 13.69
CA LYS A 988 -86.25 -26.57 13.07
C LYS A 988 -86.90 -25.55 14.05
N GLU A 989 -87.61 -24.57 13.49
CA GLU A 989 -88.80 -23.85 14.02
C GLU A 989 -88.91 -23.49 15.53
N GLY A 990 -88.82 -22.20 15.89
CA GLY A 990 -89.11 -21.73 17.27
C GLY A 990 -89.27 -20.21 17.45
N ALA A 991 -90.46 -19.68 17.17
CA ALA A 991 -90.77 -18.23 17.14
C ALA A 991 -90.57 -17.40 18.44
N ARG A 992 -90.33 -16.09 18.23
CA ARG A 992 -90.60 -14.88 19.07
C ARG A 992 -89.44 -14.08 19.69
N ASP A 993 -89.49 -12.79 19.36
CA ASP A 993 -89.49 -11.61 20.25
C ASP A 993 -88.38 -11.31 21.28
N GLU A 994 -87.87 -10.09 21.15
CA GLU A 994 -87.44 -9.14 22.21
C GLU A 994 -86.15 -9.34 23.05
N ASN A 995 -85.29 -8.33 22.89
CA ASN A 995 -84.52 -7.60 23.93
C ASN A 995 -83.27 -8.22 24.58
N ASN A 996 -82.19 -7.42 24.48
CA ASN A 996 -81.06 -7.28 25.41
C ASN A 996 -80.25 -8.53 25.82
N GLN A 997 -79.08 -8.67 25.18
CA GLN A 997 -77.83 -8.88 25.92
C GLN A 997 -76.68 -8.09 25.27
N ALA A 998 -75.68 -7.72 26.08
CA ALA A 998 -74.64 -6.80 25.65
C ALA A 998 -73.64 -7.49 24.72
N LYS A 999 -73.37 -6.88 23.55
CA LYS A 999 -72.22 -7.28 22.73
C LYS A 999 -70.93 -6.92 23.47
N HIS A 1000 -70.09 -7.93 23.72
CA HIS A 1000 -68.65 -7.68 23.82
C HIS A 1000 -68.15 -7.20 22.44
N ASP A 1001 -67.60 -5.99 22.38
CA ASP A 1001 -66.85 -5.56 21.19
C ASP A 1001 -65.61 -6.44 21.05
N LYS A 1002 -65.64 -7.38 20.10
CA LYS A 1002 -64.44 -8.07 19.61
C LYS A 1002 -63.49 -7.00 19.04
N LYS A 1003 -62.47 -6.62 19.82
CA LYS A 1003 -61.35 -5.81 19.33
C LYS A 1003 -60.63 -6.60 18.23
N VAL A 1004 -60.93 -6.28 16.98
CA VAL A 1004 -60.19 -6.80 15.83
C VAL A 1004 -58.72 -6.43 15.99
N ARG A 1005 -57.85 -7.46 15.99
CA ARG A 1005 -56.40 -7.28 16.08
C ARG A 1005 -55.92 -6.64 14.78
N ILE A 1006 -55.37 -5.43 14.86
CA ILE A 1006 -54.76 -4.76 13.70
C ILE A 1006 -53.26 -5.08 13.71
N SER A 1007 -52.91 -6.28 13.24
CA SER A 1007 -51.51 -6.68 13.08
C SER A 1007 -50.77 -5.83 12.05
N LYS A 1008 -49.45 -5.76 12.20
CA LYS A 1008 -48.54 -4.96 11.37
C LYS A 1008 -47.29 -5.78 11.00
N PRO A 1009 -46.54 -5.40 9.95
CA PRO A 1009 -45.20 -5.93 9.73
C PRO A 1009 -44.34 -5.56 10.95
N SER A 1010 -43.73 -6.55 11.60
CA SER A 1010 -42.75 -6.36 12.68
C SER A 1010 -41.42 -5.85 12.13
N TYR A 1011 -41.01 -6.38 10.97
CA TYR A 1011 -39.91 -5.84 10.18
C TYR A 1011 -40.06 -6.19 8.70
N ILE A 1012 -39.31 -5.48 7.87
CA ILE A 1012 -39.08 -5.82 6.47
C ILE A 1012 -37.59 -6.12 6.32
N LYS A 1013 -37.26 -7.27 5.73
CA LYS A 1013 -35.88 -7.65 5.39
C LYS A 1013 -35.70 -7.59 3.88
N LEU A 1014 -34.74 -6.78 3.46
CA LEU A 1014 -34.41 -6.52 2.07
C LEU A 1014 -33.14 -7.29 1.72
N SER A 1015 -33.22 -8.24 0.79
CA SER A 1015 -32.10 -9.07 0.36
C SER A 1015 -31.87 -8.88 -1.14
N TYR A 1016 -30.77 -8.24 -1.52
CA TYR A 1016 -30.36 -8.16 -2.94
C TYR A 1016 -28.96 -8.71 -3.15
N SER A 1017 -28.73 -9.24 -4.35
CA SER A 1017 -27.42 -9.69 -4.81
C SER A 1017 -27.02 -8.90 -6.07
N HIS A 1018 -25.76 -8.48 -6.13
CA HIS A 1018 -25.19 -7.76 -7.28
C HIS A 1018 -23.88 -8.42 -7.73
N LYS A 1019 -23.59 -8.31 -9.04
CA LYS A 1019 -22.35 -8.74 -9.68
C LYS A 1019 -21.65 -7.53 -10.29
N GLY A 1020 -20.57 -7.08 -9.67
CA GLY A 1020 -19.87 -5.84 -10.00
C GLY A 1020 -19.27 -5.21 -8.74
N PRO A 1021 -18.95 -3.90 -8.74
CA PRO A 1021 -18.60 -3.15 -7.53
C PRO A 1021 -19.80 -3.09 -6.58
N VAL A 1022 -19.67 -3.60 -5.35
CA VAL A 1022 -20.81 -3.73 -4.43
C VAL A 1022 -20.86 -2.65 -3.34
N PRO A 1023 -22.03 -2.34 -2.73
CA PRO A 1023 -22.20 -1.18 -1.85
C PRO A 1023 -21.42 -1.18 -0.53
N SER A 1024 -20.88 -2.32 -0.09
CA SER A 1024 -19.87 -2.38 0.98
C SER A 1024 -18.50 -1.80 0.59
N GLY A 1025 -18.30 -1.50 -0.70
CA GLY A 1025 -17.02 -1.06 -1.25
C GLY A 1025 -16.11 -2.22 -1.68
N LEU A 1026 -16.60 -3.46 -1.65
CA LEU A 1026 -15.83 -4.64 -2.04
C LEU A 1026 -15.82 -4.80 -3.57
N LYS A 1027 -14.63 -5.13 -4.08
CA LYS A 1027 -14.33 -5.40 -5.48
C LYS A 1027 -13.11 -6.33 -5.46
N VAL A 1028 -13.07 -7.30 -6.36
CA VAL A 1028 -11.87 -8.11 -6.61
C VAL A 1028 -11.18 -7.49 -7.81
N ASP A 1029 -10.07 -6.81 -7.57
CA ASP A 1029 -9.31 -6.09 -8.62
C ASP A 1029 -8.49 -7.07 -9.46
N SER A 1030 -7.92 -8.08 -8.81
CA SER A 1030 -7.20 -9.19 -9.41
C SER A 1030 -7.40 -10.45 -8.56
N LEU A 1031 -7.22 -11.62 -9.18
CA LEU A 1031 -7.09 -12.89 -8.50
C LEU A 1031 -5.75 -13.50 -8.94
N LYS A 1032 -4.83 -13.65 -7.99
CA LYS A 1032 -3.47 -14.13 -8.24
C LYS A 1032 -3.45 -15.63 -8.05
N ILE A 1033 -2.89 -16.38 -9.00
CA ILE A 1033 -2.61 -17.81 -8.82
C ILE A 1033 -1.15 -17.89 -8.34
N ILE A 1034 -0.95 -18.46 -7.16
CA ILE A 1034 0.32 -18.40 -6.43
C ILE A 1034 1.24 -19.57 -6.83
N SER A 1035 0.68 -20.72 -7.23
CA SER A 1035 1.44 -21.91 -7.61
C SER A 1035 0.81 -22.69 -8.77
N ALA A 1036 1.64 -23.21 -9.69
CA ALA A 1036 1.27 -24.23 -10.67
C ALA A 1036 2.48 -24.82 -11.40
N LYS A 1037 2.30 -26.00 -12.02
CA LYS A 1037 3.20 -26.63 -13.00
C LYS A 1037 2.42 -27.22 -14.19
N GLY A 1038 3.12 -27.73 -15.19
CA GLY A 1038 2.52 -28.61 -16.22
C GLY A 1038 1.60 -27.96 -17.25
N LEU A 1039 1.54 -26.62 -17.30
CA LEU A 1039 1.58 -25.97 -18.61
C LEU A 1039 2.90 -26.44 -19.27
N GLY A 1040 2.80 -27.24 -20.34
CA GLY A 1040 3.98 -27.88 -20.94
C GLY A 1040 4.87 -26.89 -21.68
N ASP A 1041 6.16 -27.18 -21.78
CA ASP A 1041 7.25 -26.27 -22.20
C ASP A 1041 7.11 -25.63 -23.60
N THR A 1042 6.17 -26.10 -24.41
CA THR A 1042 5.83 -25.52 -25.73
C THR A 1042 4.68 -24.50 -25.68
N VAL A 1043 3.95 -24.40 -24.56
CA VAL A 1043 2.90 -23.40 -24.31
C VAL A 1043 3.54 -22.18 -23.66
N LYS A 1044 4.22 -21.36 -24.47
CA LYS A 1044 4.70 -20.04 -24.03
C LYS A 1044 3.50 -19.11 -23.80
N PRO A 1045 3.30 -18.54 -22.59
CA PRO A 1045 2.39 -17.42 -22.43
C PRO A 1045 2.98 -16.21 -23.16
N TYR A 1046 2.25 -15.70 -24.15
CA TYR A 1046 2.61 -14.45 -24.83
C TYR A 1046 2.14 -13.25 -24.00
N LYS A 1047 2.99 -12.23 -23.85
CA LYS A 1047 2.53 -10.90 -23.45
C LYS A 1047 1.55 -10.35 -24.50
N GLY A 1048 0.67 -9.44 -24.08
CA GLY A 1048 -0.39 -8.89 -24.92
C GLY A 1048 -1.60 -9.82 -25.18
N VAL A 1049 -1.55 -11.11 -24.86
CA VAL A 1049 -2.67 -12.04 -25.13
C VAL A 1049 -3.65 -12.18 -23.95
N LYS A 1050 -4.82 -11.59 -24.13
CA LYS A 1050 -5.99 -11.74 -23.25
C LYS A 1050 -6.55 -13.17 -23.30
N TYR A 1051 -6.48 -13.92 -22.20
CA TYR A 1051 -7.08 -15.26 -22.09
C TYR A 1051 -8.62 -15.21 -22.27
N MET A 1052 -9.11 -15.46 -23.48
CA MET A 1052 -10.54 -15.52 -23.76
C MET A 1052 -11.12 -16.91 -23.52
N THR A 1053 -11.80 -17.10 -22.39
CA THR A 1053 -12.87 -18.09 -22.31
C THR A 1053 -14.01 -17.65 -23.23
N LYS A 1054 -14.32 -18.48 -24.24
CA LYS A 1054 -15.48 -18.28 -25.14
C LYS A 1054 -16.52 -19.33 -24.75
N SER A 1055 -17.64 -18.94 -24.16
CA SER A 1055 -18.80 -18.52 -24.96
C SER A 1055 -19.90 -17.88 -24.09
N GLY A 1056 -20.82 -17.18 -24.76
CA GLY A 1056 -21.99 -16.56 -24.12
C GLY A 1056 -21.99 -15.05 -24.27
N ASN A 1057 -23.11 -14.49 -24.74
CA ASN A 1057 -23.35 -13.04 -24.70
C ASN A 1057 -23.46 -12.59 -23.24
N TYR A 1058 -23.15 -11.32 -22.92
CA TYR A 1058 -24.10 -10.34 -22.33
C TYR A 1058 -23.59 -8.90 -22.57
N ILE A 1059 -24.36 -7.90 -22.18
CA ILE A 1059 -24.38 -6.57 -22.82
C ILE A 1059 -23.82 -5.47 -21.90
N VAL A 1060 -22.87 -4.70 -22.42
CA VAL A 1060 -22.45 -3.40 -21.87
C VAL A 1060 -23.56 -2.35 -22.07
N ARG A 1061 -23.84 -1.54 -21.04
CA ARG A 1061 -24.42 -0.19 -21.20
C ARG A 1061 -23.81 0.77 -20.18
N SER A 1062 -23.75 2.03 -20.59
CA SER A 1062 -23.42 3.24 -19.81
C SER A 1062 -24.15 3.30 -18.47
#